data_AF-A0A8C7GWP1-F1
#
_entry.id   AF-A0A8C7GWP1-F1
#
_cell.length_a   1.000
_cell.length_b   1.000
_cell.length_c   1.000
_cell.angle_alpha   90.00
_cell.angle_beta   90.00
_cell.angle_gamma   90.00
#
_symmetry.space_group_name_H-M   'P 1'
#
loop_
_entity.id
_entity.type
_entity.pdbx_description
1 polymer ?
#
loop_
_entity_poly.entity_id
_entity_poly.type
_entity_poly.pdbx_seq_one_letter_code
_entity_poly.pdbx_strand_id
1 'polypeptide(L)'
;MCETEDERSAQARQLFENFVQASTCKGTMQAFSILCRQMDLDPLDYRNFYSNLKATVTNWKAKALWTKLDKRAGHKEYKKAQACEGTRCLIIGGGPCGLRTAIELALLGAKVVVIEKRDTFSRNNVLHLWPYTIHDLRGLGAKKFYGKFCAGAIDHISIRQLQLMLLKVSLIVGVEVHVNVEFVKLLEPPENQENEGPGWRAEIRPENHPLVDFDFDVVIGADGRRNTLDGFRRKEFRGKLAIAITANFVNRNTTAEAKVEEISGVAFIFNQKFFLELKEETGIDLENIVYYRDNTHYFVMTAKKQSLLDKGVIIHDHVETEKLLGRDNVNQEALLSYAREAADFGTNYQLPSLDYAINHCSQPDVAMFDFTCMCASENAALVREKYGHQLLVSLVGDSLLEPFWPMGTGCARGFLAAFDTVWMVRGWVQGKTPLEILAERESLYRLLPQTTTENISKNFEQYTIDPVTRYPNLNSSCVKPHQVCHLFIDGQQNSDPLECCGPTHRSVSLSRRESDIRPSRLLTWCQKQTLGYRGVDVTNLTSSWKSGLALCALIHQFRPGLIDFDSLNEEDSAKNNQLAFDIAEREFGIQPVTTGKEMALDQDPDKLMMVLYISKVYEMFRNSPASITGRLDDKRLEEDDPMSKRRRKGNYLEEVCLVATSISLSRLSCQSAPPAGEGGEQSKVRSMATQLLAKIEENAVPGGALRNKCVGRKEFPQNLGGSDMCHFCSKRVYVMERLSAEGYFFHRECFRCDVCSSTLRLGGHAYNSKQGKFYCKLHYSQRKPRLQSSSKFQRRTVKQLSVTAKQSFLLGNYKEQGHLTSSPDGSNPNSTTGSLQSQPPGTLCSFLRRSLRWPLHAGQSVCGTPHRLACWVHGAVSQAGRHLRDRSEDYGFLYELLSLGLPLLSMLHELLGQIYMEPEPQPQSPLPWAQ
;
A
#
# COMPACT_ATOMS: atom_id res chain seq x y z
N MET A 1 -42.13 -44.39 -9.04
CA MET A 1 -41.94 -42.97 -8.66
C MET A 1 -41.02 -42.85 -7.46
N CYS A 2 -41.32 -43.43 -6.30
CA CYS A 2 -40.41 -43.36 -5.14
C CYS A 2 -39.01 -43.96 -5.46
N GLU A 3 -38.99 -45.18 -6.03
CA GLU A 3 -37.74 -45.88 -6.39
C GLU A 3 -36.87 -45.08 -7.37
N THR A 4 -37.49 -44.44 -8.38
CA THR A 4 -36.79 -43.64 -9.39
C THR A 4 -36.19 -42.34 -8.86
N GLU A 5 -36.73 -41.76 -7.79
CA GLU A 5 -36.13 -40.58 -7.13
C GLU A 5 -34.96 -40.97 -6.22
N ASP A 6 -35.09 -42.09 -5.49
CA ASP A 6 -33.99 -42.64 -4.69
C ASP A 6 -32.81 -43.11 -5.56
N GLU A 7 -33.08 -43.74 -6.70
CA GLU A 7 -32.06 -44.08 -7.71
C GLU A 7 -31.35 -42.85 -8.26
N ARG A 8 -32.09 -41.80 -8.67
CA ARG A 8 -31.48 -40.54 -9.14
C ARG A 8 -30.65 -39.87 -8.03
N SER A 9 -31.11 -39.92 -6.78
CA SER A 9 -30.35 -39.41 -5.63
C SER A 9 -29.09 -40.25 -5.36
N ALA A 10 -29.16 -41.58 -5.47
CA ALA A 10 -28.00 -42.48 -5.34
C ALA A 10 -26.97 -42.24 -6.46
N GLN A 11 -27.42 -42.06 -7.70
CA GLN A 11 -26.57 -41.71 -8.84
C GLN A 11 -25.88 -40.35 -8.61
N ALA A 12 -26.62 -39.31 -8.20
CA ALA A 12 -26.07 -38.00 -7.86
C ALA A 12 -24.97 -38.09 -6.79
N ARG A 13 -25.18 -38.92 -5.75
CA ARG A 13 -24.19 -39.19 -4.70
C ARG A 13 -22.92 -39.82 -5.27
N GLN A 14 -23.03 -40.84 -6.12
CA GLN A 14 -21.87 -41.53 -6.70
C GLN A 14 -21.07 -40.63 -7.63
N LEU A 15 -21.74 -39.88 -8.52
CA LEU A 15 -21.08 -38.93 -9.42
C LEU A 15 -20.34 -37.83 -8.65
N PHE A 16 -20.95 -37.30 -7.59
CA PHE A 16 -20.30 -36.30 -6.74
C PHE A 16 -19.11 -36.88 -5.96
N GLU A 17 -19.18 -38.13 -5.48
CA GLU A 17 -18.04 -38.80 -4.85
C GLU A 17 -16.89 -39.04 -5.85
N ASN A 18 -17.18 -39.44 -7.09
CA ASN A 18 -16.19 -39.56 -8.16
C ASN A 18 -15.47 -38.22 -8.43
N PHE A 19 -16.24 -37.12 -8.52
CA PHE A 19 -15.70 -35.75 -8.66
C PHE A 19 -14.82 -35.33 -7.47
N VAL A 20 -15.26 -35.61 -6.23
CA VAL A 20 -14.48 -35.31 -5.02
C VAL A 20 -13.19 -36.13 -4.97
N GLN A 21 -13.20 -37.39 -5.43
CA GLN A 21 -12.03 -38.28 -5.44
C GLN A 21 -11.04 -38.05 -6.61
N ALA A 22 -11.45 -37.35 -7.67
CA ALA A 22 -10.61 -37.13 -8.85
C ALA A 22 -9.25 -36.48 -8.52
N SER A 23 -8.16 -37.04 -9.05
CA SER A 23 -6.76 -36.70 -8.68
C SER A 23 -6.00 -35.92 -9.76
N THR A 24 -6.65 -35.60 -10.88
CA THR A 24 -6.08 -34.86 -12.02
C THR A 24 -7.02 -33.72 -12.44
N CYS A 25 -6.49 -32.69 -13.11
CA CYS A 25 -7.30 -31.56 -13.59
C CYS A 25 -8.34 -32.04 -14.62
N LYS A 26 -7.91 -32.70 -15.71
CA LYS A 26 -8.82 -33.32 -16.70
C LYS A 26 -9.86 -34.24 -16.06
N GLY A 27 -9.45 -35.15 -15.17
CA GLY A 27 -10.38 -36.07 -14.52
C GLY A 27 -11.40 -35.36 -13.63
N THR A 28 -11.02 -34.26 -12.97
CA THR A 28 -11.92 -33.41 -12.18
C THR A 28 -12.94 -32.72 -13.09
N MET A 29 -12.48 -32.10 -14.18
CA MET A 29 -13.35 -31.44 -15.17
C MET A 29 -14.33 -32.42 -15.84
N GLN A 30 -13.84 -33.61 -16.22
CA GLN A 30 -14.67 -34.66 -16.83
C GLN A 30 -15.71 -35.22 -15.85
N ALA A 31 -15.33 -35.54 -14.62
CA ALA A 31 -16.27 -36.02 -13.60
C ALA A 31 -17.34 -34.96 -13.28
N PHE A 32 -16.97 -33.68 -13.25
CA PHE A 32 -17.90 -32.57 -13.08
C PHE A 32 -18.85 -32.40 -14.27
N SER A 33 -18.35 -32.45 -15.51
CA SER A 33 -19.16 -32.40 -16.72
C SER A 33 -20.17 -33.55 -16.79
N ILE A 34 -19.75 -34.77 -16.42
CA ILE A 34 -20.65 -35.94 -16.33
C ILE A 34 -21.71 -35.74 -15.26
N LEU A 35 -21.34 -35.23 -14.07
CA LEU A 35 -22.28 -34.89 -13.00
C LEU A 35 -23.33 -33.89 -13.49
N CYS A 36 -22.92 -32.78 -14.11
CA CYS A 36 -23.82 -31.74 -14.60
C CYS A 36 -24.78 -32.29 -15.67
N ARG A 37 -24.25 -32.99 -16.68
CA ARG A 37 -25.04 -33.56 -17.78
C ARG A 37 -26.02 -34.65 -17.34
N GLN A 38 -25.65 -35.50 -16.37
CA GLN A 38 -26.56 -36.55 -15.89
C GLN A 38 -27.61 -36.03 -14.89
N MET A 39 -27.35 -34.88 -14.25
CA MET A 39 -28.28 -34.29 -13.27
C MET A 39 -29.16 -33.19 -13.85
N ASP A 40 -28.94 -32.80 -15.11
CA ASP A 40 -29.62 -31.68 -15.79
C ASP A 40 -29.31 -30.32 -15.14
N LEU A 41 -28.02 -30.09 -14.86
CA LEU A 41 -27.48 -28.83 -14.35
C LEU A 41 -26.69 -28.12 -15.46
N ASP A 42 -27.03 -26.87 -15.76
CA ASP A 42 -26.28 -26.03 -16.69
C ASP A 42 -25.22 -25.17 -15.96
N PRO A 43 -23.91 -25.39 -16.18
CA PRO A 43 -22.85 -24.56 -15.61
C PRO A 43 -22.83 -23.12 -16.14
N LEU A 44 -23.53 -22.82 -17.24
CA LEU A 44 -23.59 -21.47 -17.80
C LEU A 44 -24.52 -20.55 -17.01
N ASP A 45 -25.59 -21.08 -16.38
CA ASP A 45 -26.43 -20.38 -15.39
C ASP A 45 -25.73 -20.25 -14.03
N TYR A 46 -24.62 -19.51 -14.03
CA TYR A 46 -23.80 -19.22 -12.87
C TYR A 46 -24.57 -18.64 -11.67
N ARG A 47 -25.75 -18.04 -11.90
CA ARG A 47 -26.57 -17.40 -10.86
C ARG A 47 -27.26 -18.43 -9.97
N ASN A 48 -27.87 -19.45 -10.57
CA ASN A 48 -28.60 -20.48 -9.84
C ASN A 48 -27.81 -21.78 -9.67
N PHE A 49 -26.73 -21.99 -10.42
CA PHE A 49 -25.97 -23.24 -10.47
C PHE A 49 -25.64 -23.83 -9.09
N TYR A 50 -25.02 -23.04 -8.18
CA TYR A 50 -24.66 -23.54 -6.84
C TYR A 50 -25.90 -23.97 -6.04
N SER A 51 -26.99 -23.21 -6.10
CA SER A 51 -28.26 -23.52 -5.43
C SER A 51 -28.87 -24.81 -5.97
N ASN A 52 -28.87 -24.98 -7.30
CA ASN A 52 -29.40 -26.16 -7.98
C ASN A 52 -28.55 -27.40 -7.67
N LEU A 53 -27.22 -27.32 -7.82
CA LEU A 53 -26.28 -28.39 -7.47
C LEU A 53 -26.44 -28.86 -6.02
N LYS A 54 -26.58 -27.92 -5.08
CA LYS A 54 -26.81 -28.19 -3.66
C LYS A 54 -28.16 -28.85 -3.41
N ALA A 55 -29.21 -28.45 -4.13
CA ALA A 55 -30.55 -29.04 -4.03
C ALA A 55 -30.57 -30.48 -4.60
N THR A 56 -29.80 -30.77 -5.65
CA THR A 56 -29.66 -32.13 -6.19
C THR A 56 -28.81 -33.03 -5.30
N VAL A 57 -27.68 -32.55 -4.77
CA VAL A 57 -26.69 -33.37 -4.04
C VAL A 57 -26.92 -33.31 -2.52
N THR A 58 -27.95 -34.02 -2.06
CA THR A 58 -28.45 -34.03 -0.67
C THR A 58 -27.72 -35.01 0.29
N ASN A 59 -26.51 -35.46 -0.06
CA ASN A 59 -25.73 -36.43 0.74
C ASN A 59 -25.31 -35.85 2.12
N TRP A 60 -25.35 -36.63 3.20
CA TRP A 60 -24.78 -36.24 4.51
C TRP A 60 -23.29 -35.83 4.39
N LYS A 61 -22.52 -36.54 3.54
CA LYS A 61 -21.12 -36.23 3.23
C LYS A 61 -20.93 -34.88 2.52
N ALA A 62 -21.94 -34.43 1.78
CA ALA A 62 -21.92 -33.16 1.03
C ALA A 62 -22.51 -32.01 1.86
N LYS A 63 -23.52 -32.27 2.70
CA LYS A 63 -24.12 -31.31 3.63
C LYS A 63 -23.08 -30.57 4.49
N ALA A 64 -22.06 -31.27 4.99
CA ALA A 64 -20.96 -30.66 5.74
C ALA A 64 -20.08 -29.69 4.92
N LEU A 65 -19.99 -29.87 3.60
CA LEU A 65 -19.36 -28.93 2.66
C LEU A 65 -20.30 -27.75 2.36
N TRP A 66 -21.59 -28.02 2.12
CA TRP A 66 -22.61 -26.99 1.90
C TRP A 66 -22.69 -26.02 3.07
N THR A 67 -22.79 -26.50 4.32
CA THR A 67 -22.78 -25.65 5.52
C THR A 67 -21.56 -24.73 5.60
N LYS A 68 -20.39 -25.17 5.10
CA LYS A 68 -19.15 -24.39 5.09
C LYS A 68 -19.16 -23.29 4.02
N LEU A 69 -19.55 -23.63 2.80
CA LEU A 69 -19.66 -22.68 1.69
C LEU A 69 -20.80 -21.67 1.94
N ASP A 70 -21.96 -22.13 2.44
CA ASP A 70 -23.08 -21.30 2.87
C ASP A 70 -22.68 -20.31 3.96
N LYS A 71 -21.91 -20.75 4.97
CA LYS A 71 -21.40 -19.85 6.03
C LYS A 71 -20.59 -18.71 5.42
N ARG A 72 -19.73 -19.00 4.44
CA ARG A 72 -18.93 -17.99 3.73
C ARG A 72 -19.79 -17.07 2.88
N ALA A 73 -20.64 -17.63 2.02
CA ALA A 73 -21.55 -16.89 1.15
C ALA A 73 -22.52 -15.98 1.94
N GLY A 74 -22.86 -16.36 3.17
CA GLY A 74 -23.69 -15.60 4.10
C GLY A 74 -23.02 -14.39 4.75
N HIS A 75 -21.72 -14.13 4.53
CA HIS A 75 -21.08 -12.92 5.05
C HIS A 75 -21.69 -11.65 4.40
N LYS A 76 -21.80 -10.58 5.19
CA LYS A 76 -22.48 -9.32 4.82
C LYS A 76 -21.90 -8.66 3.57
N GLU A 77 -20.61 -8.85 3.30
CA GLU A 77 -19.88 -8.21 2.21
C GLU A 77 -20.37 -8.69 0.84
N TYR A 78 -20.80 -9.95 0.73
CA TYR A 78 -21.29 -10.58 -0.50
C TYR A 78 -22.74 -10.23 -0.87
N LYS A 79 -23.51 -9.64 0.06
CA LYS A 79 -24.93 -9.31 -0.12
C LYS A 79 -25.77 -10.47 -0.71
N LYS A 80 -25.52 -11.72 -0.28
CA LYS A 80 -26.15 -12.93 -0.85
C LYS A 80 -25.94 -13.09 -2.37
N ALA A 81 -24.71 -12.89 -2.85
CA ALA A 81 -24.34 -12.91 -4.26
C ALA A 81 -25.03 -11.85 -5.15
N GLN A 82 -25.39 -10.70 -4.57
CA GLN A 82 -25.93 -9.54 -5.29
C GLN A 82 -24.98 -8.32 -5.25
N ALA A 83 -23.73 -8.51 -4.81
CA ALA A 83 -22.78 -7.41 -4.64
C ALA A 83 -22.10 -6.98 -5.95
N CYS A 84 -21.92 -7.91 -6.89
CA CYS A 84 -21.35 -7.70 -8.23
C CYS A 84 -22.20 -8.36 -9.33
N GLU A 85 -23.52 -8.37 -9.16
CA GLU A 85 -24.43 -8.91 -10.17
C GLU A 85 -24.28 -8.16 -11.49
N GLY A 86 -24.24 -8.90 -12.61
CA GLY A 86 -24.06 -8.35 -13.95
C GLY A 86 -22.61 -8.04 -14.36
N THR A 87 -21.65 -8.04 -13.42
CA THR A 87 -20.23 -7.84 -13.74
C THR A 87 -19.62 -9.11 -14.35
N ARG A 88 -18.84 -8.96 -15.42
CA ARG A 88 -18.12 -10.04 -16.09
C ARG A 88 -16.62 -9.93 -15.85
N CYS A 89 -16.03 -11.02 -15.37
CA CYS A 89 -14.64 -11.09 -14.90
C CYS A 89 -13.86 -12.18 -15.66
N LEU A 90 -12.75 -11.80 -16.30
CA LEU A 90 -11.77 -12.74 -16.85
C LEU A 90 -10.56 -12.89 -15.91
N ILE A 91 -10.17 -14.12 -15.60
CA ILE A 91 -8.98 -14.43 -14.80
C ILE A 91 -8.00 -15.22 -15.66
N ILE A 92 -6.79 -14.68 -15.80
CA ILE A 92 -5.71 -15.28 -16.57
C ILE A 92 -4.84 -16.09 -15.60
N GLY A 93 -4.89 -17.42 -15.68
CA GLY A 93 -4.10 -18.36 -14.88
C GLY A 93 -4.92 -19.12 -13.83
N GLY A 94 -4.96 -20.45 -13.97
CA GLY A 94 -5.55 -21.42 -13.03
C GLY A 94 -4.61 -21.77 -11.86
N GLY A 95 -3.72 -20.86 -11.47
CA GLY A 95 -2.86 -21.00 -10.29
C GLY A 95 -3.67 -20.92 -8.98
N PRO A 96 -3.05 -21.26 -7.82
CA PRO A 96 -3.73 -21.15 -6.53
C PRO A 96 -4.36 -19.78 -6.30
N CYS A 97 -3.61 -18.70 -6.58
CA CYS A 97 -4.08 -17.34 -6.36
C CYS A 97 -5.22 -16.95 -7.32
N GLY A 98 -5.14 -17.35 -8.60
CA GLY A 98 -6.20 -17.10 -9.60
C GLY A 98 -7.51 -17.81 -9.27
N LEU A 99 -7.46 -19.12 -9.01
CA LEU A 99 -8.63 -19.89 -8.55
C LEU A 99 -9.17 -19.36 -7.22
N ARG A 100 -8.29 -18.91 -6.31
CA ARG A 100 -8.70 -18.32 -5.04
C ARG A 100 -9.47 -17.01 -5.22
N THR A 101 -9.05 -16.16 -6.16
CA THR A 101 -9.78 -14.95 -6.56
C THR A 101 -11.11 -15.28 -7.24
N ALA A 102 -11.12 -16.30 -8.11
CA ALA A 102 -12.31 -16.74 -8.83
C ALA A 102 -13.46 -17.11 -7.89
N ILE A 103 -13.16 -17.87 -6.83
CA ILE A 103 -14.13 -18.29 -5.81
C ILE A 103 -14.81 -17.08 -5.15
N GLU A 104 -14.08 -16.04 -4.76
CA GLU A 104 -14.71 -14.89 -4.09
C GLU A 104 -15.48 -13.98 -5.05
N LEU A 105 -15.05 -13.86 -6.31
CA LEU A 105 -15.80 -13.11 -7.32
C LEU A 105 -17.13 -13.80 -7.66
N ALA A 106 -17.14 -15.14 -7.73
CA ALA A 106 -18.38 -15.92 -7.86
C ALA A 106 -19.29 -15.74 -6.63
N LEU A 107 -18.73 -15.75 -5.41
CA LEU A 107 -19.49 -15.48 -4.18
C LEU A 107 -20.03 -14.05 -4.09
N LEU A 108 -19.42 -13.07 -4.77
CA LEU A 108 -19.99 -11.71 -4.93
C LEU A 108 -21.17 -11.65 -5.92
N GLY A 109 -21.35 -12.66 -6.79
CA GLY A 109 -22.37 -12.70 -7.84
C GLY A 109 -21.91 -12.31 -9.25
N ALA A 110 -20.60 -12.18 -9.47
CA ALA A 110 -20.06 -11.88 -10.81
C ALA A 110 -20.04 -13.15 -11.70
N LYS A 111 -20.17 -12.98 -13.02
CA LYS A 111 -19.83 -14.04 -13.99
C LYS A 111 -18.31 -14.13 -14.05
N VAL A 112 -17.75 -15.28 -13.67
CA VAL A 112 -16.29 -15.50 -13.63
C VAL A 112 -15.88 -16.55 -14.65
N VAL A 113 -14.95 -16.18 -15.52
CA VAL A 113 -14.28 -17.07 -16.46
C VAL A 113 -12.80 -17.13 -16.12
N VAL A 114 -12.25 -18.33 -15.93
CA VAL A 114 -10.82 -18.59 -15.73
C VAL A 114 -10.27 -19.27 -16.97
N ILE A 115 -9.20 -18.71 -17.55
CA ILE A 115 -8.44 -19.34 -18.63
C ILE A 115 -7.08 -19.80 -18.12
N GLU A 116 -6.70 -21.04 -18.43
CA GLU A 116 -5.43 -21.66 -18.06
C GLU A 116 -4.78 -22.30 -19.29
N LYS A 117 -3.52 -21.93 -19.55
CA LYS A 117 -2.74 -22.42 -20.71
C LYS A 117 -2.48 -23.93 -20.65
N ARG A 118 -2.47 -24.52 -19.45
CA ARG A 118 -2.20 -25.95 -19.22
C ARG A 118 -3.49 -26.74 -19.00
N ASP A 119 -3.42 -28.05 -19.14
CA ASP A 119 -4.50 -28.99 -18.79
C ASP A 119 -4.20 -29.88 -17.58
N THR A 120 -3.03 -29.69 -16.97
CA THR A 120 -2.47 -30.57 -15.95
C THR A 120 -1.77 -29.79 -14.86
N PHE A 121 -2.09 -30.11 -13.60
CA PHE A 121 -1.42 -29.56 -12.42
C PHE A 121 -0.22 -30.45 -12.06
N SER A 122 0.94 -30.09 -12.59
CA SER A 122 2.16 -30.90 -12.57
C SER A 122 3.18 -30.57 -11.49
N ARG A 123 3.01 -29.47 -10.76
CA ARG A 123 4.00 -29.00 -9.77
C ARG A 123 3.86 -29.76 -8.45
N ASN A 124 4.86 -30.59 -8.13
CA ASN A 124 4.91 -31.35 -6.88
C ASN A 124 5.42 -30.53 -5.70
N ASN A 125 6.24 -29.49 -5.93
CA ASN A 125 6.83 -28.62 -4.90
C ASN A 125 5.81 -28.17 -3.85
N VAL A 126 6.27 -28.09 -2.60
CA VAL A 126 5.42 -27.86 -1.43
C VAL A 126 5.45 -26.38 -1.00
N LEU A 127 4.27 -25.85 -0.71
CA LEU A 127 4.04 -24.51 -0.19
C LEU A 127 3.75 -24.58 1.31
N HIS A 128 4.47 -23.79 2.10
CA HIS A 128 4.08 -23.49 3.47
C HIS A 128 2.82 -22.60 3.50
N LEU A 129 1.97 -22.82 4.51
CA LEU A 129 0.68 -22.18 4.72
C LEU A 129 0.66 -21.48 6.08
N TRP A 130 0.48 -20.17 6.09
CA TRP A 130 0.27 -19.43 7.34
C TRP A 130 -1.02 -19.87 8.03
N PRO A 131 -1.13 -19.77 9.38
CA PRO A 131 -2.30 -20.21 10.13
C PRO A 131 -3.65 -19.71 9.60
N TYR A 132 -3.71 -18.45 9.13
CA TYR A 132 -4.91 -17.89 8.54
C TYR A 132 -5.29 -18.57 7.21
N THR A 133 -4.32 -18.96 6.37
CA THR A 133 -4.59 -19.67 5.10
C THR A 133 -5.08 -21.10 5.37
N ILE A 134 -4.54 -21.77 6.39
CA ILE A 134 -5.06 -23.08 6.83
C ILE A 134 -6.51 -22.94 7.31
N HIS A 135 -6.84 -21.89 8.06
CA HIS A 135 -8.20 -21.59 8.51
C HIS A 135 -9.13 -21.30 7.32
N ASP A 136 -8.72 -20.44 6.38
CA ASP A 136 -9.47 -20.08 5.16
C ASP A 136 -9.80 -21.32 4.32
N LEU A 137 -8.81 -22.18 4.06
CA LEU A 137 -8.98 -23.41 3.28
C LEU A 137 -9.83 -24.45 4.03
N ARG A 138 -9.69 -24.59 5.36
CA ARG A 138 -10.63 -25.37 6.21
C ARG A 138 -12.05 -24.79 6.14
N GLY A 139 -12.20 -23.48 5.95
CA GLY A 139 -13.45 -22.77 5.69
C GLY A 139 -14.06 -23.11 4.33
N LEU A 140 -13.25 -23.30 3.28
CA LEU A 140 -13.68 -23.79 1.96
C LEU A 140 -13.88 -25.32 1.88
N GLY A 141 -13.72 -26.04 3.00
CA GLY A 141 -13.91 -27.48 3.04
C GLY A 141 -12.71 -28.32 2.59
N ALA A 142 -11.49 -27.78 2.59
CA ALA A 142 -10.25 -28.46 2.15
C ALA A 142 -10.13 -29.94 2.55
N LYS A 143 -10.38 -30.25 3.83
CA LYS A 143 -10.31 -31.62 4.39
C LYS A 143 -11.27 -32.62 3.72
N LYS A 144 -12.30 -32.14 3.01
CA LYS A 144 -13.23 -32.98 2.23
C LYS A 144 -12.65 -33.42 0.88
N PHE A 145 -11.85 -32.55 0.25
CA PHE A 145 -11.21 -32.81 -1.04
C PHE A 145 -9.81 -33.44 -0.90
N TYR A 146 -9.12 -33.15 0.21
CA TYR A 146 -7.82 -33.71 0.55
C TYR A 146 -7.80 -34.12 2.04
N GLY A 147 -8.01 -35.41 2.32
CA GLY A 147 -8.18 -35.91 3.70
C GLY A 147 -6.96 -35.68 4.61
N LYS A 148 -5.76 -35.64 4.03
CA LYS A 148 -4.49 -35.34 4.72
C LYS A 148 -4.29 -33.84 5.04
N PHE A 149 -5.17 -32.94 4.55
CA PHE A 149 -4.97 -31.49 4.64
C PHE A 149 -4.75 -31.00 6.09
N CYS A 150 -3.53 -30.51 6.36
CA CYS A 150 -3.09 -30.01 7.66
C CYS A 150 -3.56 -30.89 8.82
N ALA A 151 -3.27 -32.19 8.73
CA ALA A 151 -3.50 -33.17 9.79
C ALA A 151 -2.36 -33.11 10.82
N GLY A 152 -2.69 -33.12 12.12
CA GLY A 152 -1.70 -32.91 13.17
C GLY A 152 -1.06 -31.53 13.07
N ALA A 153 0.28 -31.50 13.06
CA ALA A 153 1.09 -30.28 12.97
C ALA A 153 1.44 -29.84 11.53
N ILE A 154 0.98 -30.54 10.49
CA ILE A 154 1.31 -30.23 9.09
C ILE A 154 0.78 -28.83 8.72
N ASP A 155 1.68 -27.94 8.29
CA ASP A 155 1.39 -26.55 7.92
C ASP A 155 1.66 -26.25 6.44
N HIS A 156 1.69 -27.27 5.59
CA HIS A 156 2.06 -27.15 4.18
C HIS A 156 1.21 -28.01 3.23
N ILE A 157 1.33 -27.76 1.93
CA ILE A 157 0.62 -28.48 0.86
C ILE A 157 1.39 -28.40 -0.49
N SER A 158 1.43 -29.48 -1.26
CA SER A 158 1.93 -29.45 -2.64
C SER A 158 1.07 -28.57 -3.58
N ILE A 159 1.72 -27.81 -4.46
CA ILE A 159 1.06 -26.83 -5.35
C ILE A 159 -0.10 -27.49 -6.13
N ARG A 160 0.13 -28.68 -6.70
CA ARG A 160 -0.90 -29.42 -7.45
C ARG A 160 -2.13 -29.78 -6.62
N GLN A 161 -1.98 -30.12 -5.34
CA GLN A 161 -3.12 -30.47 -4.48
C GLN A 161 -3.94 -29.22 -4.11
N LEU A 162 -3.25 -28.11 -3.86
CA LEU A 162 -3.89 -26.80 -3.65
C LEU A 162 -4.70 -26.37 -4.90
N GLN A 163 -4.13 -26.54 -6.10
CA GLN A 163 -4.82 -26.27 -7.36
C GLN A 163 -6.03 -27.20 -7.57
N LEU A 164 -5.92 -28.51 -7.36
CA LEU A 164 -7.06 -29.45 -7.48
C LEU A 164 -8.21 -29.11 -6.53
N MET A 165 -7.89 -28.79 -5.28
CA MET A 165 -8.87 -28.44 -4.27
C MET A 165 -9.59 -27.12 -4.61
N LEU A 166 -8.85 -26.08 -5.00
CA LEU A 166 -9.43 -24.81 -5.39
C LEU A 166 -10.22 -24.91 -6.70
N LEU A 167 -9.79 -25.75 -7.66
CA LEU A 167 -10.55 -26.04 -8.88
C LEU A 167 -11.91 -26.67 -8.53
N LYS A 168 -11.94 -27.67 -7.64
CA LYS A 168 -13.20 -28.31 -7.21
C LYS A 168 -14.15 -27.31 -6.56
N VAL A 169 -13.66 -26.40 -5.71
CA VAL A 169 -14.47 -25.34 -5.11
C VAL A 169 -14.94 -24.33 -6.16
N SER A 170 -14.08 -23.94 -7.11
CA SER A 170 -14.41 -23.01 -8.19
C SER A 170 -15.57 -23.53 -9.04
N LEU A 171 -15.48 -24.79 -9.49
CA LEU A 171 -16.54 -25.45 -10.25
C LEU A 171 -17.85 -25.54 -9.46
N ILE A 172 -17.80 -25.91 -8.18
CA ILE A 172 -18.99 -25.97 -7.30
C ILE A 172 -19.71 -24.62 -7.22
N VAL A 173 -18.98 -23.50 -7.13
CA VAL A 173 -19.59 -22.16 -7.01
C VAL A 173 -19.92 -21.50 -8.36
N GLY A 174 -19.88 -22.26 -9.47
CA GLY A 174 -20.27 -21.77 -10.79
C GLY A 174 -19.22 -20.96 -11.54
N VAL A 175 -17.93 -21.08 -11.18
CA VAL A 175 -16.83 -20.52 -12.00
C VAL A 175 -16.67 -21.36 -13.26
N GLU A 176 -16.65 -20.69 -14.40
CA GLU A 176 -16.36 -21.30 -15.69
C GLU A 176 -14.85 -21.41 -15.89
N VAL A 177 -14.30 -22.62 -16.09
CA VAL A 177 -12.85 -22.85 -16.17
C VAL A 177 -12.50 -23.53 -17.49
N HIS A 178 -11.65 -22.88 -18.28
CA HIS A 178 -11.16 -23.38 -19.56
C HIS A 178 -9.66 -23.67 -19.48
N VAL A 179 -9.28 -24.87 -19.93
CA VAL A 179 -7.91 -25.37 -19.94
C VAL A 179 -7.40 -25.51 -21.37
N ASN A 180 -6.08 -25.46 -21.56
CA ASN A 180 -5.44 -25.35 -22.88
C ASN A 180 -5.83 -24.07 -23.65
N VAL A 181 -6.13 -22.98 -22.92
CA VAL A 181 -6.43 -21.65 -23.49
C VAL A 181 -5.35 -20.68 -23.04
N GLU A 182 -4.54 -20.19 -23.98
CA GLU A 182 -3.52 -19.17 -23.73
C GLU A 182 -4.07 -17.77 -24.02
N PHE A 183 -3.94 -16.87 -23.06
CA PHE A 183 -4.14 -15.43 -23.28
C PHE A 183 -2.97 -14.85 -24.08
N VAL A 184 -3.25 -14.04 -25.09
CA VAL A 184 -2.24 -13.36 -25.91
C VAL A 184 -2.18 -11.87 -25.59
N LYS A 185 -3.30 -11.15 -25.76
CA LYS A 185 -3.40 -9.70 -25.47
C LYS A 185 -4.86 -9.27 -25.23
N LEU A 186 -5.02 -8.06 -24.69
CA LEU A 186 -6.34 -7.40 -24.63
C LEU A 186 -6.72 -6.89 -26.03
N LEU A 187 -8.00 -7.05 -26.38
CA LEU A 187 -8.63 -6.46 -27.56
C LEU A 187 -9.51 -5.30 -27.10
N GLU A 188 -9.29 -4.15 -27.72
CA GLU A 188 -10.03 -2.94 -27.44
C GLU A 188 -11.45 -2.99 -28.05
N PRO A 189 -12.43 -2.29 -27.46
CA PRO A 189 -13.76 -2.12 -28.05
C PRO A 189 -13.66 -1.47 -29.44
N PRO A 190 -14.50 -1.88 -30.42
CA PRO A 190 -14.54 -1.27 -31.74
C PRO A 190 -15.15 0.15 -31.69
N GLU A 191 -14.77 0.99 -32.64
CA GLU A 191 -15.23 2.38 -32.77
C GLU A 191 -16.64 2.45 -33.36
N ASN A 192 -17.67 2.14 -32.56
CA ASN A 192 -19.08 2.25 -32.94
C ASN A 192 -19.69 3.55 -32.40
N GLN A 193 -20.45 4.26 -33.22
CA GLN A 193 -20.98 5.61 -32.90
C GLN A 193 -22.10 5.63 -31.85
N GLU A 194 -22.64 4.47 -31.45
CA GLU A 194 -23.87 4.36 -30.64
C GLU A 194 -23.66 3.74 -29.24
N ASN A 195 -22.42 3.45 -28.81
CA ASN A 195 -22.10 2.73 -27.56
C ASN A 195 -22.70 1.30 -27.42
N GLU A 196 -23.40 0.78 -28.43
CA GLU A 196 -23.94 -0.60 -28.47
C GLU A 196 -22.92 -1.66 -28.95
N GLY A 197 -21.63 -1.30 -29.01
CA GLY A 197 -20.55 -2.22 -29.41
C GLY A 197 -20.20 -3.26 -28.33
N PRO A 198 -19.58 -4.39 -28.71
CA PRO A 198 -19.03 -5.33 -27.74
C PRO A 198 -17.92 -4.65 -26.92
N GLY A 199 -17.87 -4.95 -25.62
CA GLY A 199 -16.88 -4.38 -24.70
C GLY A 199 -15.45 -4.90 -24.92
N TRP A 200 -14.63 -4.77 -23.88
CA TRP A 200 -13.26 -5.28 -23.89
C TRP A 200 -13.24 -6.81 -24.00
N ARG A 201 -12.39 -7.33 -24.89
CA ARG A 201 -12.26 -8.77 -25.16
C ARG A 201 -10.80 -9.23 -25.02
N ALA A 202 -10.56 -10.53 -25.15
CA ALA A 202 -9.22 -11.13 -25.09
C ALA A 202 -8.89 -11.86 -26.40
N GLU A 203 -7.69 -11.62 -26.94
CA GLU A 203 -7.12 -12.51 -27.93
C GLU A 203 -6.63 -13.77 -27.22
N ILE A 204 -7.12 -14.91 -27.65
CA ILE A 204 -6.85 -16.22 -27.06
C ILE A 204 -6.40 -17.23 -28.12
N ARG A 205 -5.61 -18.21 -27.69
CA ARG A 205 -5.23 -19.37 -28.52
C ARG A 205 -5.75 -20.66 -27.87
N PRO A 206 -6.40 -21.56 -28.63
CA PRO A 206 -6.66 -21.47 -30.08
C PRO A 206 -7.77 -20.47 -30.45
N GLU A 207 -7.70 -19.91 -31.66
CA GLU A 207 -8.59 -18.83 -32.14
C GLU A 207 -10.04 -19.27 -32.39
N ASN A 208 -10.31 -20.57 -32.45
CA ASN A 208 -11.66 -21.14 -32.64
C ASN A 208 -12.39 -21.42 -31.32
N HIS A 209 -11.90 -20.88 -30.20
CA HIS A 209 -12.47 -21.14 -28.88
C HIS A 209 -13.71 -20.26 -28.61
N PRO A 210 -14.79 -20.78 -27.98
CA PRO A 210 -16.03 -20.02 -27.73
C PRO A 210 -15.91 -18.75 -26.88
N LEU A 211 -14.72 -18.46 -26.33
CA LEU A 211 -14.46 -17.26 -25.52
C LEU A 211 -13.96 -16.06 -26.34
N VAL A 212 -13.75 -16.17 -27.66
CA VAL A 212 -13.32 -15.04 -28.49
C VAL A 212 -14.33 -13.88 -28.46
N ASP A 213 -15.62 -14.20 -28.34
CA ASP A 213 -16.70 -13.21 -28.24
C ASP A 213 -17.09 -12.87 -26.79
N PHE A 214 -16.40 -13.41 -25.79
CA PHE A 214 -16.65 -13.08 -24.38
C PHE A 214 -16.06 -11.73 -24.01
N ASP A 215 -16.91 -10.73 -23.83
CA ASP A 215 -16.55 -9.40 -23.33
C ASP A 215 -16.69 -9.28 -21.80
N PHE A 216 -15.78 -8.50 -21.19
CA PHE A 216 -15.62 -8.41 -19.75
C PHE A 216 -15.26 -7.00 -19.28
N ASP A 217 -15.70 -6.68 -18.05
CA ASP A 217 -15.52 -5.37 -17.42
C ASP A 217 -14.34 -5.37 -16.43
N VAL A 218 -13.86 -6.56 -16.06
CA VAL A 218 -12.74 -6.79 -15.13
C VAL A 218 -11.82 -7.88 -15.69
N VAL A 219 -10.50 -7.65 -15.65
CA VAL A 219 -9.49 -8.67 -15.97
C VAL A 219 -8.41 -8.76 -14.89
N ILE A 220 -8.04 -9.99 -14.53
CA ILE A 220 -7.09 -10.27 -13.43
C ILE A 220 -5.96 -11.17 -13.91
N GLY A 221 -4.72 -10.66 -13.86
CA GLY A 221 -3.50 -11.39 -14.17
C GLY A 221 -2.99 -12.19 -12.99
N ALA A 222 -3.13 -13.52 -13.05
CA ALA A 222 -2.67 -14.50 -12.06
C ALA A 222 -1.80 -15.62 -12.70
N ASP A 223 -1.20 -15.31 -13.85
CA ASP A 223 -0.30 -16.13 -14.68
C ASP A 223 1.13 -16.29 -14.09
N GLY A 224 1.48 -15.44 -13.11
CA GLY A 224 2.69 -15.55 -12.31
C GLY A 224 3.86 -14.70 -12.82
N ARG A 225 5.08 -15.26 -12.80
CA ARG A 225 6.30 -14.50 -13.14
C ARG A 225 6.26 -13.84 -14.53
N ARG A 226 5.59 -14.46 -15.50
CA ARG A 226 5.39 -13.91 -16.85
C ARG A 226 4.00 -13.26 -16.91
N ASN A 227 3.88 -12.04 -16.39
CA ASN A 227 2.66 -11.25 -16.54
C ASN A 227 2.44 -10.90 -18.02
N THR A 228 1.30 -11.31 -18.55
CA THR A 228 0.85 -11.06 -19.93
C THR A 228 0.01 -9.79 -20.10
N LEU A 229 -0.35 -9.10 -19.01
CA LEU A 229 -1.11 -7.84 -19.08
C LEU A 229 -0.20 -6.62 -19.20
N ASP A 230 -0.41 -5.82 -20.24
CA ASP A 230 0.32 -4.57 -20.47
C ASP A 230 -0.02 -3.46 -19.46
N GLY A 231 0.91 -2.52 -19.29
CA GLY A 231 0.75 -1.33 -18.43
C GLY A 231 1.30 -1.49 -17.00
N PHE A 232 1.74 -2.69 -16.62
CA PHE A 232 2.38 -2.94 -15.33
C PHE A 232 3.90 -2.94 -15.45
N ARG A 233 4.56 -1.85 -15.03
CA ARG A 233 6.02 -1.83 -14.89
C ARG A 233 6.43 -2.74 -13.72
N ARG A 234 7.57 -3.44 -13.85
CA ARG A 234 8.13 -4.28 -12.79
C ARG A 234 9.37 -3.63 -12.17
N LYS A 235 9.40 -3.59 -10.85
CA LYS A 235 10.59 -3.29 -10.04
C LYS A 235 11.33 -4.60 -9.75
N GLU A 236 12.56 -4.69 -10.22
CA GLU A 236 13.46 -5.78 -9.91
C GLU A 236 14.34 -5.43 -8.70
N PHE A 237 14.32 -6.26 -7.67
CA PHE A 237 15.16 -6.16 -6.49
C PHE A 237 16.27 -7.21 -6.59
N ARG A 238 17.49 -6.76 -6.96
CA ARG A 238 18.67 -7.62 -7.01
C ARG A 238 19.38 -7.67 -5.66
N GLY A 239 19.40 -8.85 -5.06
CA GLY A 239 20.12 -9.17 -3.83
C GLY A 239 21.56 -9.62 -4.09
N LYS A 240 22.13 -10.36 -3.14
CA LYS A 240 23.31 -11.19 -3.42
C LYS A 240 22.91 -12.35 -4.32
N LEU A 241 23.87 -12.89 -5.07
CA LEU A 241 23.67 -14.11 -5.85
C LEU A 241 23.17 -15.23 -4.94
N ALA A 242 21.96 -15.72 -5.22
CA ALA A 242 21.31 -16.79 -4.46
C ALA A 242 20.74 -17.81 -5.44
N ILE A 243 21.19 -19.05 -5.33
CA ILE A 243 20.77 -20.15 -6.21
C ILE A 243 19.98 -21.13 -5.36
N ALA A 244 18.71 -21.33 -5.70
CA ALA A 244 17.85 -22.29 -5.03
C ALA A 244 17.81 -23.61 -5.79
N ILE A 245 17.85 -24.71 -5.05
CA ILE A 245 17.60 -26.06 -5.56
C ILE A 245 16.35 -26.58 -4.86
N THR A 246 15.38 -27.08 -5.64
CA THR A 246 14.26 -27.87 -5.10
C THR A 246 14.38 -29.31 -5.56
N ALA A 247 14.16 -30.27 -4.65
CA ALA A 247 14.14 -31.69 -4.95
C ALA A 247 12.89 -32.34 -4.34
N ASN A 248 12.28 -33.27 -5.08
CA ASN A 248 11.18 -34.10 -4.59
C ASN A 248 11.60 -35.57 -4.66
N PHE A 249 11.55 -36.27 -3.53
CA PHE A 249 11.75 -37.72 -3.45
C PHE A 249 10.42 -38.44 -3.18
N VAL A 250 10.34 -39.72 -3.55
CA VAL A 250 9.14 -40.55 -3.39
C VAL A 250 8.89 -40.81 -1.90
N ASN A 251 7.74 -40.38 -1.39
CA ASN A 251 7.28 -40.73 -0.03
C ASN A 251 6.41 -41.99 -0.09
N ARG A 252 6.91 -43.11 0.42
CA ARG A 252 6.21 -44.40 0.47
C ARG A 252 5.27 -44.53 1.66
N ASN A 253 5.23 -43.54 2.55
CA ASN A 253 4.41 -43.48 3.77
C ASN A 253 4.71 -44.64 4.74
N THR A 254 5.94 -45.16 4.77
CA THR A 254 6.39 -46.18 5.73
C THR A 254 6.50 -45.62 7.14
N THR A 255 6.52 -46.50 8.15
CA THR A 255 6.69 -46.10 9.56
C THR A 255 8.07 -45.52 9.89
N ALA A 256 9.09 -45.80 9.06
CA ALA A 256 10.42 -45.19 9.18
C ALA A 256 10.39 -43.74 8.67
N GLU A 257 9.97 -43.52 7.42
CA GLU A 257 9.74 -42.18 6.85
C GLU A 257 8.79 -41.34 7.72
N ALA A 258 7.83 -41.98 8.38
CA ALA A 258 6.86 -41.28 9.22
C ALA A 258 7.42 -40.71 10.52
N LYS A 259 8.60 -41.18 10.97
CA LYS A 259 9.29 -40.72 12.20
C LYS A 259 10.28 -39.57 11.95
N VAL A 260 10.74 -39.39 10.71
CA VAL A 260 11.70 -38.33 10.37
C VAL A 260 11.07 -36.96 10.60
N GLU A 261 11.74 -36.13 11.40
CA GLU A 261 11.27 -34.78 11.72
C GLU A 261 11.43 -33.82 10.53
N GLU A 262 10.50 -32.87 10.40
CA GLU A 262 10.54 -31.85 9.35
C GLU A 262 11.48 -30.69 9.73
N ILE A 263 12.05 -30.04 8.72
CA ILE A 263 12.98 -28.91 8.91
C ILE A 263 12.26 -27.63 8.49
N SER A 264 11.61 -26.96 9.46
CA SER A 264 10.80 -25.75 9.26
C SER A 264 11.64 -24.47 8.99
N GLY A 265 12.64 -24.55 8.11
CA GLY A 265 13.47 -23.40 7.70
C GLY A 265 14.67 -23.14 8.61
N VAL A 266 15.59 -24.10 8.67
CA VAL A 266 16.87 -23.92 9.38
C VAL A 266 17.80 -23.10 8.49
N ALA A 267 17.80 -21.79 8.67
CA ALA A 267 18.79 -20.92 8.03
C ALA A 267 20.14 -20.98 8.76
N PHE A 268 21.25 -20.76 8.03
CA PHE A 268 22.62 -20.77 8.54
C PHE A 268 22.80 -19.97 9.84
N ILE A 269 22.11 -18.82 9.93
CA ILE A 269 22.14 -17.90 11.07
C ILE A 269 21.77 -18.60 12.39
N PHE A 270 20.83 -19.55 12.36
CA PHE A 270 20.29 -20.21 13.57
C PHE A 270 21.00 -21.52 13.93
N ASN A 271 21.59 -22.23 12.97
CA ASN A 271 22.29 -23.49 13.21
C ASN A 271 23.60 -23.59 12.40
N GLN A 272 24.55 -22.70 12.69
CA GLN A 272 25.83 -22.64 11.99
C GLN A 272 26.60 -23.97 12.07
N LYS A 273 26.50 -24.67 13.21
CA LYS A 273 27.18 -25.95 13.45
C LYS A 273 26.80 -26.99 12.38
N PHE A 274 25.50 -27.22 12.18
CA PHE A 274 24.99 -28.16 11.16
C PHE A 274 25.51 -27.86 9.75
N PHE A 275 25.59 -26.60 9.34
CA PHE A 275 26.08 -26.23 8.00
C PHE A 275 27.60 -26.31 7.85
N LEU A 276 28.35 -26.13 8.94
CA LEU A 276 29.79 -26.36 8.95
C LEU A 276 30.09 -27.87 8.86
N GLU A 277 29.38 -28.69 9.64
CA GLU A 277 29.48 -30.16 9.59
C GLU A 277 29.08 -30.71 8.22
N LEU A 278 27.97 -30.24 7.64
CA LEU A 278 27.57 -30.56 6.26
C LEU A 278 28.71 -30.26 5.27
N LYS A 279 29.33 -29.09 5.37
CA LYS A 279 30.41 -28.68 4.48
C LYS A 279 31.69 -29.48 4.69
N GLU A 280 32.02 -29.85 5.93
CA GLU A 280 33.21 -30.63 6.25
C GLU A 280 33.08 -32.10 5.82
N GLU A 281 31.91 -32.72 6.00
CA GLU A 281 31.68 -34.12 5.62
C GLU A 281 31.39 -34.29 4.12
N THR A 282 30.54 -33.44 3.54
CA THR A 282 30.06 -33.62 2.16
C THR A 282 30.70 -32.65 1.16
N GLY A 283 31.35 -31.58 1.62
CA GLY A 283 31.80 -30.48 0.75
C GLY A 283 30.69 -29.53 0.28
N ILE A 284 29.44 -29.73 0.73
CA ILE A 284 28.28 -28.92 0.32
C ILE A 284 28.12 -27.68 1.22
N ASP A 285 28.17 -26.47 0.63
CA ASP A 285 27.99 -25.20 1.34
C ASP A 285 26.62 -24.55 1.01
N LEU A 286 25.72 -24.54 2.00
CA LEU A 286 24.35 -24.01 1.91
C LEU A 286 24.14 -22.83 2.86
N GLU A 287 23.20 -21.94 2.51
CA GLU A 287 22.74 -20.84 3.37
C GLU A 287 21.45 -21.17 4.13
N ASN A 288 20.65 -22.11 3.61
CA ASN A 288 19.38 -22.54 4.17
C ASN A 288 19.00 -23.92 3.61
N ILE A 289 18.35 -24.75 4.42
CA ILE A 289 17.67 -25.97 3.99
C ILE A 289 16.32 -26.10 4.69
N VAL A 290 15.32 -26.52 3.93
CA VAL A 290 13.93 -26.75 4.37
C VAL A 290 13.54 -28.14 3.90
N TYR A 291 12.86 -28.91 4.77
CA TYR A 291 12.33 -30.24 4.46
C TYR A 291 10.87 -30.31 4.92
N TYR A 292 9.98 -30.66 3.99
CA TYR A 292 8.57 -30.92 4.23
C TYR A 292 8.19 -32.32 3.74
N ARG A 293 7.38 -33.04 4.53
CA ARG A 293 6.92 -34.40 4.23
C ARG A 293 5.43 -34.34 3.83
N ASP A 294 5.17 -34.08 2.56
CA ASP A 294 3.82 -34.13 1.95
C ASP A 294 3.68 -35.42 1.13
N ASN A 295 3.12 -35.37 -0.08
CA ASN A 295 3.03 -36.52 -0.99
C ASN A 295 4.40 -36.92 -1.57
N THR A 296 5.38 -36.03 -1.46
CA THR A 296 6.80 -36.23 -1.71
C THR A 296 7.58 -35.79 -0.47
N HIS A 297 8.79 -36.33 -0.29
CA HIS A 297 9.77 -35.72 0.60
C HIS A 297 10.37 -34.53 -0.17
N TYR A 298 9.90 -33.33 0.17
CA TYR A 298 10.26 -32.10 -0.54
C TYR A 298 11.36 -31.37 0.21
N PHE A 299 12.43 -31.05 -0.52
CA PHE A 299 13.52 -30.23 -0.04
C PHE A 299 13.60 -28.95 -0.87
N VAL A 300 13.83 -27.83 -0.20
CA VAL A 300 14.33 -26.59 -0.84
C VAL A 300 15.53 -26.08 -0.08
N MET A 301 16.61 -25.83 -0.81
CA MET A 301 17.89 -25.39 -0.26
C MET A 301 18.45 -24.21 -1.07
N THR A 302 19.18 -23.32 -0.40
CA THR A 302 19.89 -22.21 -1.05
C THR A 302 21.38 -22.53 -1.04
N ALA A 303 21.95 -22.80 -2.20
CA ALA A 303 23.35 -23.19 -2.37
C ALA A 303 24.23 -22.00 -2.78
N LYS A 304 25.47 -21.98 -2.28
CA LYS A 304 26.46 -20.98 -2.72
C LYS A 304 27.04 -21.38 -4.07
N LYS A 305 27.23 -20.41 -4.97
CA LYS A 305 27.81 -20.63 -6.31
C LYS A 305 29.12 -21.43 -6.28
N GLN A 306 30.03 -21.12 -5.34
CA GLN A 306 31.32 -21.82 -5.26
C GLN A 306 31.14 -23.32 -4.98
N SER A 307 30.26 -23.70 -4.05
CA SER A 307 29.91 -25.10 -3.76
C SER A 307 29.44 -25.86 -5.00
N LEU A 308 28.64 -25.20 -5.85
CA LEU A 308 28.10 -25.79 -7.08
C LEU A 308 29.16 -25.94 -8.18
N LEU A 309 30.16 -25.05 -8.23
CA LEU A 309 31.33 -25.18 -9.10
C LEU A 309 32.27 -26.29 -8.59
N ASP A 310 32.57 -26.30 -7.29
CA ASP A 310 33.48 -27.27 -6.65
C ASP A 310 32.95 -28.71 -6.77
N LYS A 311 31.63 -28.90 -6.68
CA LYS A 311 30.93 -30.19 -6.92
C LYS A 311 30.64 -30.49 -8.40
N GLY A 312 31.05 -29.63 -9.34
CA GLY A 312 30.84 -29.82 -10.78
C GLY A 312 29.37 -29.80 -11.24
N VAL A 313 28.46 -29.23 -10.43
CA VAL A 313 27.04 -29.02 -10.78
C VAL A 313 26.92 -27.91 -11.81
N ILE A 314 27.71 -26.85 -11.67
CA ILE A 314 27.88 -25.79 -12.66
C ILE A 314 29.22 -26.03 -13.37
N ILE A 315 29.20 -26.07 -14.71
CA ILE A 315 30.37 -26.42 -15.53
C ILE A 315 31.32 -25.23 -15.68
N HIS A 316 30.77 -24.04 -15.96
CA HIS A 316 31.53 -22.81 -16.17
C HIS A 316 31.00 -21.66 -15.31
N ASP A 317 31.94 -20.85 -14.79
CA ASP A 317 31.61 -19.60 -14.12
C ASP A 317 31.20 -18.54 -15.17
N HIS A 318 29.92 -18.20 -15.16
CA HIS A 318 29.36 -17.08 -15.91
C HIS A 318 28.95 -15.92 -14.98
N VAL A 319 29.09 -14.69 -15.50
CA VAL A 319 28.72 -13.44 -14.81
C VAL A 319 27.20 -13.23 -14.83
N GLU A 320 26.54 -13.56 -15.94
CA GLU A 320 25.08 -13.47 -16.09
C GLU A 320 24.40 -14.70 -15.47
N THR A 321 23.41 -14.49 -14.58
CA THR A 321 22.73 -15.60 -13.87
C THR A 321 21.93 -16.49 -14.82
N GLU A 322 21.36 -15.93 -15.88
CA GLU A 322 20.61 -16.69 -16.90
C GLU A 322 21.49 -17.68 -17.67
N LYS A 323 22.74 -17.30 -17.98
CA LYS A 323 23.74 -18.20 -18.59
C LYS A 323 24.31 -19.17 -17.55
N LEU A 324 24.59 -18.69 -16.33
CA LEU A 324 25.11 -19.52 -15.23
C LEU A 324 24.18 -20.70 -14.91
N LEU A 325 22.87 -20.46 -14.90
CA LEU A 325 21.81 -21.45 -14.64
C LEU A 325 21.18 -21.99 -15.94
N GLY A 326 21.80 -21.73 -17.09
CA GLY A 326 21.37 -22.26 -18.38
C GLY A 326 21.52 -23.77 -18.44
N ARG A 327 20.63 -24.45 -19.17
CA ARG A 327 20.62 -25.93 -19.27
C ARG A 327 21.95 -26.50 -19.77
N ASP A 328 22.63 -25.77 -20.64
CA ASP A 328 23.90 -26.18 -21.23
C ASP A 328 25.09 -26.07 -20.26
N ASN A 329 24.92 -25.34 -19.14
CA ASN A 329 25.94 -25.10 -18.12
C ASN A 329 25.70 -25.87 -16.80
N VAL A 330 24.58 -26.59 -16.69
CA VAL A 330 24.20 -27.35 -15.50
C VAL A 330 24.35 -28.85 -15.77
N ASN A 331 25.27 -29.49 -15.05
CA ASN A 331 25.41 -30.94 -15.08
C ASN A 331 24.29 -31.58 -14.25
N GLN A 332 23.33 -32.21 -14.94
CA GLN A 332 22.16 -32.81 -14.31
C GLN A 332 22.49 -33.99 -13.39
N GLU A 333 23.51 -34.80 -13.70
CA GLU A 333 23.90 -35.93 -12.85
C GLU A 333 24.55 -35.46 -11.55
N ALA A 334 25.43 -34.45 -11.65
CA ALA A 334 26.01 -33.80 -10.48
C ALA A 334 24.94 -33.10 -9.63
N LEU A 335 23.95 -32.43 -10.24
CA LEU A 335 22.81 -31.82 -9.54
C LEU A 335 21.99 -32.86 -8.74
N LEU A 336 21.76 -34.04 -9.32
CA LEU A 336 21.09 -35.16 -8.65
C LEU A 336 21.92 -35.71 -7.49
N SER A 337 23.24 -35.84 -7.65
CA SER A 337 24.10 -36.27 -6.54
C SER A 337 24.09 -35.25 -5.41
N TYR A 338 24.29 -33.97 -5.72
CA TYR A 338 24.33 -32.85 -4.76
C TYR A 338 23.03 -32.73 -3.96
N ALA A 339 21.88 -32.76 -4.63
CA ALA A 339 20.59 -32.62 -3.98
C ALA A 339 20.22 -33.85 -3.13
N ARG A 340 20.64 -35.05 -3.52
CA ARG A 340 20.47 -36.28 -2.72
C ARG A 340 21.34 -36.24 -1.46
N GLU A 341 22.63 -35.96 -1.61
CA GLU A 341 23.62 -35.91 -0.53
C GLU A 341 23.23 -34.88 0.55
N ALA A 342 22.79 -33.68 0.14
CA ALA A 342 22.29 -32.65 1.04
C ALA A 342 20.98 -33.04 1.77
N ALA A 343 20.09 -33.80 1.12
CA ALA A 343 18.83 -34.27 1.72
C ALA A 343 19.05 -35.42 2.73
N ASP A 344 20.01 -36.30 2.43
CA ASP A 344 20.36 -37.45 3.27
C ASP A 344 21.01 -36.97 4.58
N PHE A 345 22.05 -36.13 4.48
CA PHE A 345 22.66 -35.47 5.63
C PHE A 345 21.64 -34.63 6.40
N GLY A 346 20.80 -33.85 5.69
CA GLY A 346 19.77 -33.01 6.30
C GLY A 346 18.78 -33.79 7.18
N THR A 347 18.49 -35.05 6.84
CA THR A 347 17.61 -35.93 7.63
C THR A 347 18.35 -36.88 8.56
N ASN A 348 19.64 -36.64 8.81
CA ASN A 348 20.54 -37.49 9.60
C ASN A 348 20.52 -38.96 9.12
N TYR A 349 20.45 -39.18 7.81
CA TYR A 349 20.40 -40.50 7.17
C TYR A 349 19.22 -41.39 7.64
N GLN A 350 18.12 -40.78 8.12
CA GLN A 350 16.94 -41.51 8.63
C GLN A 350 15.93 -41.90 7.53
N LEU A 351 16.01 -41.31 6.34
CA LEU A 351 15.14 -41.67 5.21
C LEU A 351 15.65 -42.97 4.57
N PRO A 352 14.83 -44.05 4.47
CA PRO A 352 15.31 -45.35 3.99
C PRO A 352 15.80 -45.40 2.53
N SER A 353 15.37 -44.45 1.70
CA SER A 353 15.65 -44.42 0.26
C SER A 353 15.33 -43.03 -0.31
N LEU A 354 16.28 -42.43 -1.03
CA LEU A 354 16.12 -41.14 -1.71
C LEU A 354 15.98 -41.32 -3.23
N ASP A 355 14.87 -41.98 -3.61
CA ASP A 355 14.45 -42.11 -5.00
C ASP A 355 13.73 -40.85 -5.46
N TYR A 356 14.12 -40.28 -6.59
CA TYR A 356 13.47 -39.08 -7.12
C TYR A 356 12.02 -39.35 -7.54
N ALA A 357 11.13 -38.43 -7.18
CA ALA A 357 9.83 -38.33 -7.81
C ALA A 357 10.00 -37.95 -9.30
N ILE A 358 8.97 -38.22 -10.11
CA ILE A 358 9.01 -37.94 -11.55
C ILE A 358 8.25 -36.64 -11.84
N ASN A 359 8.89 -35.74 -12.59
CA ASN A 359 8.31 -34.48 -13.03
C ASN A 359 7.46 -34.64 -14.32
N HIS A 360 6.91 -33.54 -14.83
CA HIS A 360 6.06 -33.54 -16.03
C HIS A 360 6.78 -33.89 -17.35
N CYS A 361 8.10 -33.82 -17.38
CA CYS A 361 8.93 -34.21 -18.51
C CYS A 361 9.43 -35.66 -18.41
N SER A 362 8.85 -36.47 -17.50
CA SER A 362 9.30 -37.84 -17.19
C SER A 362 10.74 -37.93 -16.70
N GLN A 363 11.27 -36.84 -16.11
CA GLN A 363 12.62 -36.76 -15.56
C GLN A 363 12.58 -36.73 -14.02
N PRO A 364 13.70 -37.04 -13.33
CA PRO A 364 13.86 -36.81 -11.90
C PRO A 364 13.49 -35.38 -11.49
N ASP A 365 12.68 -35.24 -10.44
CA ASP A 365 12.11 -33.96 -10.00
C ASP A 365 13.08 -33.17 -9.12
N VAL A 366 14.16 -32.67 -9.76
CA VAL A 366 15.09 -31.67 -9.23
C VAL A 366 15.15 -30.48 -10.18
N ALA A 367 15.23 -29.26 -9.64
CA ALA A 367 15.33 -28.03 -10.43
C ALA A 367 16.11 -26.93 -9.71
N MET A 368 16.84 -26.12 -10.50
CA MET A 368 17.55 -24.93 -10.05
C MET A 368 16.78 -23.65 -10.40
N PHE A 369 16.84 -22.64 -9.52
CA PHE A 369 16.17 -21.36 -9.69
C PHE A 369 17.04 -20.18 -9.25
N ASP A 370 16.93 -19.06 -9.96
CA ASP A 370 17.54 -17.80 -9.55
C ASP A 370 16.70 -17.10 -8.47
N PHE A 371 17.26 -16.92 -7.28
CA PHE A 371 16.70 -16.12 -6.18
C PHE A 371 17.42 -14.77 -6.01
N THR A 372 18.40 -14.46 -6.86
CA THR A 372 19.11 -13.18 -6.87
C THR A 372 18.17 -12.02 -7.16
N CYS A 373 17.18 -12.25 -8.02
CA CYS A 373 16.30 -11.23 -8.57
C CYS A 373 14.85 -11.50 -8.17
N MET A 374 14.30 -10.70 -7.25
CA MET A 374 12.86 -10.73 -6.91
C MET A 374 12.14 -9.58 -7.60
N CYS A 375 11.04 -9.88 -8.30
CA CYS A 375 10.24 -8.87 -8.99
C CYS A 375 8.98 -8.52 -8.21
N ALA A 376 8.59 -7.24 -8.25
CA ALA A 376 7.26 -6.78 -7.85
C ALA A 376 6.71 -5.81 -8.89
N SER A 377 5.40 -5.76 -9.08
CA SER A 377 4.78 -4.72 -9.90
C SER A 377 4.95 -3.33 -9.25
N GLU A 378 4.95 -2.26 -10.03
CA GLU A 378 4.95 -0.90 -9.49
C GLU A 378 3.62 -0.52 -8.82
N ASN A 379 2.54 -1.04 -9.40
CA ASN A 379 1.15 -0.83 -9.05
C ASN A 379 0.41 -2.17 -9.10
N ALA A 380 -0.61 -2.35 -8.27
CA ALA A 380 -1.40 -3.56 -8.22
C ALA A 380 -2.58 -3.57 -9.20
N ALA A 381 -3.10 -2.40 -9.53
CA ALA A 381 -4.19 -2.24 -10.49
C ALA A 381 -4.00 -1.01 -11.40
N LEU A 382 -4.76 -0.98 -12.49
CA LEU A 382 -4.95 0.16 -13.39
C LEU A 382 -6.37 0.10 -13.99
N VAL A 383 -6.84 1.21 -14.54
CA VAL A 383 -8.12 1.29 -15.25
C VAL A 383 -7.84 1.77 -16.67
N ARG A 384 -8.47 1.14 -17.65
CA ARG A 384 -8.46 1.58 -19.05
C ARG A 384 -9.86 2.05 -19.43
N GLU A 385 -9.96 3.12 -20.21
CA GLU A 385 -11.22 3.55 -20.80
C GLU A 385 -11.01 3.84 -22.29
N LYS A 386 -11.89 3.28 -23.13
CA LYS A 386 -11.93 3.56 -24.56
C LYS A 386 -13.36 3.46 -25.06
N TYR A 387 -13.79 4.45 -25.86
CA TYR A 387 -15.16 4.57 -26.38
C TYR A 387 -16.26 4.40 -25.31
N GLY A 388 -16.06 4.96 -24.11
CA GLY A 388 -17.01 4.84 -22.99
C GLY A 388 -17.02 3.50 -22.27
N HIS A 389 -16.34 2.46 -22.77
CA HIS A 389 -16.19 1.19 -22.08
C HIS A 389 -14.98 1.22 -21.15
N GLN A 390 -15.23 1.08 -19.84
CA GLN A 390 -14.19 0.99 -18.82
C GLN A 390 -13.82 -0.47 -18.54
N LEU A 391 -12.52 -0.73 -18.35
CA LEU A 391 -11.95 -2.03 -17.95
C LEU A 391 -11.08 -1.85 -16.70
N LEU A 392 -11.43 -2.59 -15.65
CA LEU A 392 -10.63 -2.68 -14.43
C LEU A 392 -9.59 -3.82 -14.55
N VAL A 393 -8.31 -3.49 -14.42
CA VAL A 393 -7.19 -4.42 -14.64
C VAL A 393 -6.41 -4.57 -13.33
N SER A 394 -6.16 -5.81 -12.87
CA SER A 394 -5.43 -6.05 -11.61
C SER A 394 -4.48 -7.24 -11.68
N LEU A 395 -3.40 -7.23 -10.88
CA LEU A 395 -2.50 -8.38 -10.70
C LEU A 395 -2.71 -9.04 -9.34
N VAL A 396 -2.55 -10.37 -9.28
CA VAL A 396 -2.69 -11.18 -8.05
C VAL A 396 -1.68 -12.34 -8.02
N GLY A 397 -1.04 -12.55 -6.86
CA GLY A 397 -0.05 -13.62 -6.66
C GLY A 397 1.33 -13.25 -7.19
N ASP A 398 2.07 -14.23 -7.71
CA ASP A 398 3.46 -14.07 -8.17
C ASP A 398 3.61 -13.09 -9.35
N SER A 399 2.52 -12.71 -10.03
CA SER A 399 2.50 -11.63 -11.03
C SER A 399 2.61 -10.24 -10.41
N LEU A 400 2.06 -10.08 -9.19
CA LEU A 400 2.06 -8.85 -8.40
C LEU A 400 3.33 -8.71 -7.54
N LEU A 401 3.73 -9.78 -6.88
CA LEU A 401 4.86 -9.82 -5.94
C LEU A 401 5.44 -11.23 -5.88
N GLU A 402 6.66 -11.41 -6.38
CA GLU A 402 7.35 -12.70 -6.32
C GLU A 402 7.71 -13.06 -4.86
N PRO A 403 7.38 -14.28 -4.40
CA PRO A 403 7.69 -14.70 -3.04
C PRO A 403 9.08 -15.32 -2.92
N PHE A 404 9.77 -15.01 -1.83
CA PHE A 404 10.94 -15.78 -1.41
C PHE A 404 10.47 -17.08 -0.74
N TRP A 405 10.63 -18.22 -1.43
CA TRP A 405 10.02 -19.50 -1.03
C TRP A 405 10.45 -20.01 0.37
N PRO A 406 11.72 -19.86 0.81
CA PRO A 406 12.14 -20.33 2.14
C PRO A 406 11.50 -19.57 3.31
N MET A 407 10.87 -18.41 3.08
CA MET A 407 10.05 -17.70 4.07
C MET A 407 8.56 -18.07 4.01
N GLY A 408 8.14 -18.97 3.11
CA GLY A 408 6.77 -19.45 3.02
C GLY A 408 5.71 -18.39 2.70
N THR A 409 6.10 -17.25 2.10
CA THR A 409 5.22 -16.07 1.97
C THR A 409 4.22 -16.13 0.80
N GLY A 410 4.43 -17.01 -0.19
CA GLY A 410 3.72 -16.98 -1.48
C GLY A 410 2.21 -17.16 -1.38
N CYS A 411 1.75 -18.29 -0.84
CA CYS A 411 0.31 -18.56 -0.70
C CYS A 411 -0.37 -17.49 0.17
N ALA A 412 0.28 -17.06 1.24
CA ALA A 412 -0.25 -16.07 2.17
C ALA A 412 -0.39 -14.67 1.54
N ARG A 413 0.62 -14.18 0.81
CA ARG A 413 0.54 -12.86 0.16
C ARG A 413 -0.34 -12.90 -1.08
N GLY A 414 -0.33 -14.00 -1.82
CA GLY A 414 -1.23 -14.22 -2.95
C GLY A 414 -2.71 -14.20 -2.56
N PHE A 415 -3.08 -14.83 -1.43
CA PHE A 415 -4.47 -14.84 -0.95
C PHE A 415 -4.90 -13.48 -0.37
N LEU A 416 -4.01 -12.76 0.34
CA LEU A 416 -4.28 -11.38 0.75
C LEU A 416 -4.53 -10.47 -0.46
N ALA A 417 -3.68 -10.56 -1.50
CA ALA A 417 -3.86 -9.84 -2.75
C ALA A 417 -5.15 -10.22 -3.50
N ALA A 418 -5.58 -11.49 -3.43
CA ALA A 418 -6.86 -11.94 -3.96
C ALA A 418 -8.02 -11.21 -3.26
N PHE A 419 -8.06 -11.20 -1.92
CA PHE A 419 -9.08 -10.51 -1.14
C PHE A 419 -9.10 -8.99 -1.39
N ASP A 420 -7.94 -8.35 -1.48
CA ASP A 420 -7.82 -6.92 -1.74
C ASP A 420 -8.30 -6.55 -3.16
N THR A 421 -8.10 -7.45 -4.13
CA THR A 421 -8.58 -7.28 -5.51
C THR A 421 -10.09 -7.50 -5.61
N VAL A 422 -10.62 -8.47 -4.87
CA VAL A 422 -12.07 -8.73 -4.78
C VAL A 422 -12.80 -7.57 -4.09
N TRP A 423 -12.22 -7.00 -3.03
CA TRP A 423 -12.72 -5.79 -2.37
C TRP A 423 -12.75 -4.59 -3.33
N MET A 424 -11.71 -4.44 -4.16
CA MET A 424 -11.64 -3.41 -5.19
C MET A 424 -12.77 -3.55 -6.23
N VAL A 425 -13.02 -4.76 -6.75
CA VAL A 425 -14.14 -5.04 -7.69
C VAL A 425 -15.50 -4.76 -7.04
N ARG A 426 -15.68 -5.12 -5.77
CA ARG A 426 -16.89 -4.77 -5.00
C ARG A 426 -17.07 -3.25 -4.86
N GLY A 427 -15.98 -2.49 -4.72
CA GLY A 427 -16.00 -1.03 -4.70
C GLY A 427 -16.35 -0.40 -6.05
N TRP A 428 -15.88 -1.01 -7.14
CA TRP A 428 -16.18 -0.64 -8.52
C TRP A 428 -17.67 -0.70 -8.83
N VAL A 429 -18.31 -1.84 -8.59
CA VAL A 429 -19.76 -2.02 -8.84
C VAL A 429 -20.62 -1.13 -7.92
N GLN A 430 -20.07 -0.66 -6.80
CA GLN A 430 -20.75 0.28 -5.90
C GLN A 430 -20.65 1.76 -6.35
N GLY A 431 -20.08 2.04 -7.52
CA GLY A 431 -20.03 3.38 -8.10
C GLY A 431 -19.02 4.32 -7.42
N LYS A 432 -18.00 3.78 -6.73
CA LYS A 432 -16.83 4.58 -6.35
C LYS A 432 -16.12 5.07 -7.62
N THR A 433 -15.47 6.22 -7.59
CA THR A 433 -14.76 6.70 -8.77
C THR A 433 -13.50 5.86 -9.06
N PRO A 434 -13.09 5.70 -10.33
CA PRO A 434 -11.90 4.91 -10.69
C PRO A 434 -10.63 5.29 -9.90
N LEU A 435 -10.41 6.58 -9.66
CA LEU A 435 -9.23 7.08 -8.94
C LEU A 435 -9.28 6.81 -7.42
N GLU A 436 -10.48 6.78 -6.81
CA GLU A 436 -10.63 6.39 -5.40
C GLU A 436 -10.38 4.90 -5.20
N ILE A 437 -10.88 4.07 -6.13
CA ILE A 437 -10.68 2.61 -6.14
C ILE A 437 -9.20 2.28 -6.28
N LEU A 438 -8.50 2.91 -7.23
CA LEU A 438 -7.06 2.76 -7.41
C LEU A 438 -6.29 3.24 -6.17
N ALA A 439 -6.67 4.38 -5.57
CA ALA A 439 -6.01 4.87 -4.34
C ALA A 439 -6.21 3.92 -3.14
N GLU A 440 -7.39 3.34 -2.96
CA GLU A 440 -7.64 2.32 -1.94
C GLU A 440 -6.80 1.05 -2.20
N ARG A 441 -6.80 0.55 -3.45
CA ARG A 441 -6.05 -0.66 -3.84
C ARG A 441 -4.54 -0.51 -3.67
N GLU A 442 -3.98 0.63 -4.04
CA GLU A 442 -2.56 0.93 -3.86
C GLU A 442 -2.20 1.17 -2.39
N SER A 443 -3.13 1.69 -1.59
CA SER A 443 -2.94 1.82 -0.13
C SER A 443 -2.79 0.45 0.53
N LEU A 444 -3.59 -0.54 0.11
CA LEU A 444 -3.47 -1.94 0.55
C LEU A 444 -2.18 -2.58 0.02
N TYR A 445 -1.84 -2.37 -1.25
CA TYR A 445 -0.66 -2.96 -1.86
C TYR A 445 0.64 -2.61 -1.13
N ARG A 446 0.79 -1.37 -0.64
CA ARG A 446 1.97 -0.92 0.14
C ARG A 446 2.21 -1.73 1.41
N LEU A 447 1.18 -2.35 2.00
CA LEU A 447 1.30 -3.20 3.19
C LEU A 447 1.81 -4.60 2.83
N LEU A 448 1.45 -5.11 1.63
CA LEU A 448 1.61 -6.50 1.25
C LEU A 448 3.04 -7.06 1.39
N PRO A 449 4.12 -6.38 0.94
CA PRO A 449 5.49 -6.88 1.08
C PRO A 449 5.99 -6.94 2.53
N GLN A 450 5.35 -6.21 3.44
CA GLN A 450 5.71 -6.13 4.86
C GLN A 450 4.89 -7.10 5.72
N THR A 451 3.86 -7.76 5.16
CA THR A 451 3.03 -8.72 5.91
C THR A 451 3.86 -9.89 6.43
N THR A 452 3.60 -10.27 7.67
CA THR A 452 4.13 -11.46 8.36
C THR A 452 3.01 -12.10 9.18
N THR A 453 3.23 -13.24 9.84
CA THR A 453 2.16 -13.83 10.67
C THR A 453 1.83 -12.95 11.89
N GLU A 454 2.79 -12.15 12.34
CA GLU A 454 2.78 -11.37 13.58
C GLU A 454 2.04 -10.04 13.43
N ASN A 455 2.10 -9.41 12.26
CA ASN A 455 1.53 -8.08 12.03
C ASN A 455 0.14 -8.06 11.35
N ILE A 456 -0.35 -9.21 10.89
CA ILE A 456 -1.75 -9.38 10.47
C ILE A 456 -2.65 -9.69 11.67
N SER A 457 -3.95 -9.46 11.51
CA SER A 457 -4.96 -9.77 12.54
C SER A 457 -4.92 -11.25 12.93
N LYS A 458 -4.96 -11.56 14.23
CA LYS A 458 -4.96 -12.96 14.73
C LYS A 458 -6.38 -13.58 14.76
N ASN A 459 -7.43 -12.80 14.53
CA ASN A 459 -8.82 -13.23 14.61
C ASN A 459 -9.27 -13.90 13.29
N PHE A 460 -8.69 -15.05 12.95
CA PHE A 460 -8.88 -15.70 11.64
C PHE A 460 -10.34 -16.10 11.33
N GLU A 461 -11.19 -16.25 12.36
CA GLU A 461 -12.63 -16.48 12.19
C GLU A 461 -13.40 -15.29 11.62
N GLN A 462 -12.88 -14.07 11.81
CA GLN A 462 -13.48 -12.80 11.38
C GLN A 462 -12.94 -12.32 10.02
N TYR A 463 -12.00 -13.05 9.40
CA TYR A 463 -11.43 -12.67 8.11
C TYR A 463 -12.50 -12.69 7.01
N THR A 464 -12.72 -11.54 6.37
CA THR A 464 -13.54 -11.41 5.16
C THR A 464 -12.74 -10.70 4.06
N ILE A 465 -13.38 -10.43 2.91
CA ILE A 465 -12.80 -9.58 1.88
C ILE A 465 -12.59 -8.13 2.37
N ASP A 466 -13.28 -7.69 3.42
CA ASP A 466 -13.04 -6.37 4.04
C ASP A 466 -11.61 -6.31 4.62
N PRO A 467 -10.74 -5.41 4.13
CA PRO A 467 -9.35 -5.33 4.56
C PRO A 467 -9.18 -4.92 6.03
N VAL A 468 -10.18 -4.28 6.66
CA VAL A 468 -10.16 -3.92 8.09
C VAL A 468 -10.11 -5.18 8.97
N THR A 469 -10.69 -6.29 8.52
CA THR A 469 -10.66 -7.57 9.27
C THR A 469 -9.28 -8.23 9.29
N ARG A 470 -8.40 -7.85 8.34
CA ARG A 470 -7.12 -8.52 8.04
C ARG A 470 -5.90 -7.69 8.46
N TYR A 471 -5.94 -6.39 8.22
CA TYR A 471 -4.82 -5.46 8.47
C TYR A 471 -5.10 -4.56 9.70
N PRO A 472 -4.44 -4.78 10.85
CA PRO A 472 -4.54 -3.90 12.01
C PRO A 472 -4.06 -2.49 11.70
N ASN A 473 -4.75 -1.47 12.22
CA ASN A 473 -4.42 -0.04 12.03
C ASN A 473 -4.37 0.39 10.54
N LEU A 474 -5.23 -0.21 9.70
CA LEU A 474 -5.31 0.10 8.27
C LEU A 474 -5.58 1.60 8.00
N ASN A 475 -4.67 2.24 7.25
CA ASN A 475 -4.93 3.52 6.61
C ASN A 475 -5.21 3.33 5.11
N SER A 476 -6.47 3.06 4.79
CA SER A 476 -6.98 2.92 3.40
C SER A 476 -6.84 4.19 2.55
N SER A 477 -6.46 5.31 3.14
CA SER A 477 -6.29 6.61 2.47
C SER A 477 -4.83 7.09 2.41
N CYS A 478 -3.85 6.19 2.61
CA CYS A 478 -2.43 6.55 2.58
C CYS A 478 -1.90 6.91 1.17
N VAL A 479 -2.60 6.45 0.13
CA VAL A 479 -2.55 6.98 -1.23
C VAL A 479 -3.73 7.93 -1.41
N LYS A 480 -3.55 9.02 -2.16
CA LYS A 480 -4.65 9.93 -2.54
C LYS A 480 -4.95 9.80 -4.05
N PRO A 481 -6.21 10.03 -4.50
CA PRO A 481 -6.60 9.91 -5.91
C PRO A 481 -5.67 10.63 -6.91
N HIS A 482 -5.20 11.83 -6.58
CA HIS A 482 -4.28 12.60 -7.44
C HIS A 482 -2.90 11.94 -7.65
N GLN A 483 -2.51 10.98 -6.80
CA GLN A 483 -1.25 10.25 -6.93
C GLN A 483 -1.35 9.07 -7.92
N VAL A 484 -2.56 8.61 -8.21
CA VAL A 484 -2.84 7.45 -9.08
C VAL A 484 -3.46 7.83 -10.42
N CYS A 485 -3.55 9.12 -10.78
CA CYS A 485 -4.05 9.55 -12.10
C CYS A 485 -3.30 8.91 -13.27
N HIS A 486 -2.02 8.56 -13.10
CA HIS A 486 -1.20 7.88 -14.12
C HIS A 486 -1.54 6.38 -14.30
N LEU A 487 -2.40 5.82 -13.44
CA LEU A 487 -2.94 4.46 -13.53
C LEU A 487 -4.33 4.43 -14.17
N PHE A 488 -4.87 5.59 -14.55
CA PHE A 488 -6.07 5.72 -15.36
C PHE A 488 -5.64 6.05 -16.80
N ILE A 489 -5.86 5.11 -17.71
CA ILE A 489 -5.42 5.19 -19.11
C ILE A 489 -6.64 5.48 -19.99
N ASP A 490 -6.79 6.75 -20.35
CA ASP A 490 -7.74 7.21 -21.37
C ASP A 490 -7.13 6.98 -22.76
N GLY A 491 -7.88 6.30 -23.65
CA GLY A 491 -7.47 5.88 -24.99
C GLY A 491 -7.17 6.99 -26.00
N GLN A 492 -7.16 8.27 -25.59
CA GLN A 492 -6.84 9.43 -26.43
C GLN A 492 -5.33 9.68 -26.65
N GLN A 493 -4.44 8.91 -26.03
CA GLN A 493 -3.00 8.98 -26.33
C GLN A 493 -2.64 8.02 -27.46
N ASN A 494 -2.50 8.57 -28.68
CA ASN A 494 -1.94 7.87 -29.82
C ASN A 494 -0.56 7.27 -29.47
N SER A 495 -0.36 6.04 -29.92
CA SER A 495 0.89 5.31 -29.81
C SER A 495 2.00 5.94 -30.67
N ASP A 496 3.07 6.41 -30.03
CA ASP A 496 4.39 6.55 -30.65
C ASP A 496 5.47 6.12 -29.64
N PRO A 497 6.21 5.02 -29.90
CA PRO A 497 7.31 4.59 -29.05
C PRO A 497 8.60 5.32 -29.44
N LEU A 498 8.82 6.51 -28.88
CA LEU A 498 10.08 7.24 -29.02
C LEU A 498 10.94 7.11 -27.75
N GLU A 499 12.13 6.54 -27.94
CA GLU A 499 13.21 6.51 -26.97
C GLU A 499 13.67 7.94 -26.61
N CYS A 500 14.01 8.21 -25.35
CA CYS A 500 15.36 8.67 -24.96
C CYS A 500 15.56 8.70 -23.44
N CYS A 501 16.83 8.75 -23.04
CA CYS A 501 17.34 8.67 -21.67
C CYS A 501 17.23 9.98 -20.85
N GLY A 502 17.52 9.90 -19.54
CA GLY A 502 18.08 11.04 -18.78
C GLY A 502 17.40 11.31 -17.43
N PRO A 503 18.13 11.33 -16.29
CA PRO A 503 17.54 11.49 -14.97
C PRO A 503 17.61 12.93 -14.41
N THR A 504 16.79 13.17 -13.38
CA THR A 504 16.73 14.38 -12.51
C THR A 504 16.15 15.64 -13.20
N HIS A 505 15.45 16.56 -12.51
CA HIS A 505 15.50 16.93 -11.09
C HIS A 505 14.11 17.20 -10.47
N ARG A 506 14.07 17.27 -9.12
CA ARG A 506 12.85 17.53 -8.32
C ARG A 506 12.33 18.98 -8.47
N SER A 507 11.02 19.17 -8.42
CA SER A 507 10.41 20.39 -7.85
C SER A 507 9.11 20.07 -7.08
N VAL A 508 8.80 20.92 -6.11
CA VAL A 508 7.83 20.69 -5.02
C VAL A 508 6.41 21.13 -5.42
N SER A 509 5.38 20.50 -4.82
CA SER A 509 3.97 20.84 -5.07
C SER A 509 3.62 22.29 -4.76
N LEU A 510 2.75 22.88 -5.59
CA LEU A 510 1.78 23.90 -5.17
C LEU A 510 0.42 23.64 -5.83
N SER A 511 -0.65 24.07 -5.16
CA SER A 511 -2.05 23.74 -5.49
C SER A 511 -2.52 24.39 -6.80
N ARG A 512 -3.07 23.58 -7.71
CA ARG A 512 -3.63 24.04 -8.98
C ARG A 512 -5.03 24.64 -8.76
N ARG A 513 -5.21 25.92 -9.12
CA ARG A 513 -6.53 26.55 -9.26
C ARG A 513 -7.16 26.16 -10.61
N GLU A 514 -8.48 26.34 -10.72
CA GLU A 514 -9.23 26.16 -11.97
C GLU A 514 -8.87 27.26 -12.99
N SER A 515 -7.80 27.10 -13.78
CA SER A 515 -7.53 27.93 -14.99
C SER A 515 -6.39 27.48 -15.92
N ASP A 516 -5.72 26.32 -15.71
CA ASP A 516 -4.56 25.95 -16.55
C ASP A 516 -4.95 25.57 -17.99
N ILE A 517 -4.98 26.58 -18.85
CA ILE A 517 -5.11 26.46 -20.31
C ILE A 517 -3.87 25.73 -20.85
N ARG A 518 -4.09 24.62 -21.57
CA ARG A 518 -2.97 23.86 -22.19
C ARG A 518 -2.18 24.78 -23.15
N PRO A 519 -0.84 24.87 -23.04
CA PRO A 519 -0.03 25.77 -23.89
C PRO A 519 -0.21 25.56 -25.40
N SER A 520 -0.51 24.33 -25.85
CA SER A 520 -0.85 24.05 -27.25
C SER A 520 -2.10 24.81 -27.73
N ARG A 521 -3.17 24.85 -26.91
CA ARG A 521 -4.40 25.59 -27.23
C ARG A 521 -4.16 27.11 -27.24
N LEU A 522 -3.28 27.59 -26.37
CA LEU A 522 -2.88 29.00 -26.32
C LEU A 522 -2.12 29.41 -27.59
N LEU A 523 -1.17 28.58 -28.03
CA LEU A 523 -0.40 28.79 -29.27
C LEU A 523 -1.32 28.82 -30.50
N THR A 524 -2.21 27.83 -30.66
CA THR A 524 -3.17 27.81 -31.79
C THR A 524 -4.11 29.01 -31.79
N TRP A 525 -4.47 29.56 -30.63
CA TRP A 525 -5.24 30.80 -30.57
C TRP A 525 -4.42 32.00 -31.05
N CYS A 526 -3.18 32.17 -30.55
CA CYS A 526 -2.30 33.27 -30.95
C CYS A 526 -2.06 33.28 -32.47
N GLN A 527 -1.78 32.12 -33.05
CA GLN A 527 -1.62 31.91 -34.49
C GLN A 527 -2.83 32.38 -35.29
N LYS A 528 -4.05 32.11 -34.81
CA LYS A 528 -5.29 32.53 -35.48
C LYS A 528 -5.57 34.02 -35.37
N GLN A 529 -5.17 34.67 -34.27
CA GLN A 529 -5.42 36.11 -34.07
C GLN A 529 -4.36 37.01 -34.74
N THR A 530 -3.14 36.50 -34.95
CA THR A 530 -2.03 37.25 -35.59
C THR A 530 -1.89 36.98 -37.08
N LEU A 531 -2.75 36.13 -37.66
CA LEU A 531 -2.69 35.77 -39.08
C LEU A 531 -2.97 36.99 -39.98
N GLY A 532 -2.03 37.28 -40.89
CA GLY A 532 -2.15 38.38 -41.86
C GLY A 532 -1.39 39.67 -41.48
N TYR A 533 -0.77 39.73 -40.30
CA TYR A 533 0.05 40.87 -39.89
C TYR A 533 1.47 40.79 -40.49
N ARG A 534 1.97 41.93 -40.99
CA ARG A 534 3.33 42.04 -41.56
C ARG A 534 4.38 41.83 -40.46
N GLY A 535 5.37 40.97 -40.71
CA GLY A 535 6.49 40.72 -39.79
C GLY A 535 6.11 39.90 -38.54
N VAL A 536 5.00 39.16 -38.57
CA VAL A 536 4.53 38.34 -37.44
C VAL A 536 4.30 36.89 -37.89
N ASP A 537 5.10 35.97 -37.36
CA ASP A 537 4.87 34.52 -37.45
C ASP A 537 5.03 33.87 -36.06
N VAL A 538 3.94 33.29 -35.55
CA VAL A 538 3.87 32.75 -34.20
C VAL A 538 4.00 31.23 -34.23
N THR A 539 5.24 30.75 -34.30
CA THR A 539 5.56 29.31 -34.29
C THR A 539 5.72 28.73 -32.88
N ASN A 540 6.00 29.58 -31.88
CA ASN A 540 6.20 29.15 -30.49
C ASN A 540 5.72 30.20 -29.46
N LEU A 541 5.89 29.89 -28.17
CA LEU A 541 5.57 30.77 -27.03
C LEU A 541 6.84 31.30 -26.34
N THR A 542 7.92 31.49 -27.10
CA THR A 542 9.20 32.06 -26.65
C THR A 542 9.75 33.06 -27.68
N SER A 543 10.57 32.62 -28.64
CA SER A 543 11.28 33.50 -29.56
C SER A 543 10.38 34.27 -30.54
N SER A 544 9.22 33.72 -30.90
CA SER A 544 8.23 34.41 -31.77
C SER A 544 7.68 35.73 -31.20
N TRP A 545 7.95 36.03 -29.92
CA TRP A 545 7.44 37.22 -29.24
C TRP A 545 8.53 38.30 -29.03
N LYS A 546 9.79 38.02 -29.36
CA LYS A 546 10.93 38.93 -29.08
C LYS A 546 10.89 40.25 -29.87
N SER A 547 10.37 40.25 -31.10
CA SER A 547 10.25 41.48 -31.91
C SER A 547 9.19 42.47 -31.40
N GLY A 548 8.35 42.07 -30.44
CA GLY A 548 7.22 42.86 -29.92
C GLY A 548 6.03 42.96 -30.88
N LEU A 549 6.24 42.81 -32.19
CA LEU A 549 5.19 42.88 -33.22
C LEU A 549 4.07 41.87 -32.97
N ALA A 550 4.36 40.66 -32.48
CA ALA A 550 3.33 39.67 -32.15
C ALA A 550 2.39 40.12 -31.00
N LEU A 551 2.89 40.85 -30.00
CA LEU A 551 2.07 41.43 -28.93
C LEU A 551 1.27 42.63 -29.45
N CYS A 552 1.90 43.51 -30.25
CA CYS A 552 1.23 44.64 -30.89
C CYS A 552 0.09 44.17 -31.80
N ALA A 553 0.29 43.10 -32.59
CA ALA A 553 -0.71 42.52 -33.48
C ALA A 553 -1.91 41.96 -32.70
N LEU A 554 -1.68 41.25 -31.58
CA LEU A 554 -2.78 40.79 -30.72
C LEU A 554 -3.61 41.96 -30.17
N ILE A 555 -2.96 43.03 -29.70
CA ILE A 555 -3.66 44.20 -29.15
C ILE A 555 -4.43 44.94 -30.27
N HIS A 556 -3.80 45.16 -31.43
CA HIS A 556 -4.42 45.80 -32.59
C HIS A 556 -5.64 45.01 -33.09
N GLN A 557 -5.57 43.68 -33.16
CA GLN A 557 -6.66 42.83 -33.63
C GLN A 557 -7.95 43.00 -32.81
N PHE A 558 -7.84 43.16 -31.49
CA PHE A 558 -9.01 43.38 -30.62
C PHE A 558 -9.36 44.87 -30.42
N ARG A 559 -8.41 45.79 -30.62
CA ARG A 559 -8.57 47.24 -30.47
C ARG A 559 -7.65 48.01 -31.44
N PRO A 560 -8.03 48.16 -32.72
CA PRO A 560 -7.14 48.74 -33.73
C PRO A 560 -6.83 50.22 -33.47
N GLY A 561 -7.71 50.97 -32.81
CA GLY A 561 -7.48 52.38 -32.45
C GLY A 561 -6.46 52.64 -31.33
N LEU A 562 -5.81 51.60 -30.77
CA LEU A 562 -4.81 51.77 -29.68
C LEU A 562 -3.35 51.71 -30.16
N ILE A 563 -3.08 51.12 -31.32
CA ILE A 563 -1.73 50.95 -31.88
C ILE A 563 -1.80 51.27 -33.37
N ASP A 564 -0.99 52.21 -33.85
CA ASP A 564 -0.75 52.36 -35.28
C ASP A 564 0.24 51.27 -35.74
N PHE A 565 -0.27 50.10 -36.15
CA PHE A 565 0.56 48.94 -36.46
C PHE A 565 1.43 49.16 -37.71
N ASP A 566 0.93 49.90 -38.70
CA ASP A 566 1.66 50.16 -39.96
C ASP A 566 2.88 51.07 -39.75
N SER A 567 2.93 51.81 -38.63
CA SER A 567 4.07 52.63 -38.21
C SER A 567 5.21 51.83 -37.53
N LEU A 568 5.02 50.55 -37.20
CA LEU A 568 5.97 49.75 -36.42
C LEU A 568 7.04 49.08 -37.31
N ASN A 569 8.30 49.14 -36.87
CA ASN A 569 9.44 48.51 -37.52
C ASN A 569 9.97 47.35 -36.67
N GLU A 570 10.38 46.25 -37.30
CA GLU A 570 10.87 45.04 -36.61
C GLU A 570 12.18 45.25 -35.84
N GLU A 571 13.05 46.13 -36.33
CA GLU A 571 14.33 46.49 -35.71
C GLU A 571 14.16 47.20 -34.35
N ASP A 572 13.01 47.86 -34.13
CA ASP A 572 12.68 48.62 -32.91
C ASP A 572 12.15 47.71 -31.77
N SER A 573 12.62 46.47 -31.67
CA SER A 573 12.09 45.41 -30.80
C SER A 573 11.88 45.84 -29.34
N ALA A 574 12.84 46.55 -28.74
CA ALA A 574 12.75 47.02 -27.36
C ALA A 574 11.62 48.04 -27.14
N LYS A 575 11.36 48.87 -28.15
CA LYS A 575 10.34 49.93 -28.15
C LYS A 575 8.96 49.33 -28.44
N ASN A 576 8.86 48.38 -29.37
CA ASN A 576 7.63 47.66 -29.68
C ASN A 576 7.10 46.87 -28.48
N ASN A 577 7.97 46.10 -27.80
CA ASN A 577 7.58 45.37 -26.60
C ASN A 577 7.13 46.32 -25.48
N GLN A 578 7.85 47.42 -25.24
CA GLN A 578 7.45 48.38 -24.20
C GLN A 578 6.11 49.05 -24.53
N LEU A 579 5.86 49.41 -25.79
CA LEU A 579 4.58 49.95 -26.24
C LEU A 579 3.43 48.97 -25.99
N ALA A 580 3.61 47.69 -26.35
CA ALA A 580 2.61 46.66 -26.10
C ALA A 580 2.33 46.46 -24.60
N PHE A 581 3.37 46.46 -23.78
CA PHE A 581 3.26 46.33 -22.32
C PHE A 581 2.57 47.54 -21.67
N ASP A 582 2.95 48.76 -22.03
CA ASP A 582 2.38 50.00 -21.48
C ASP A 582 0.89 50.14 -21.83
N ILE A 583 0.49 49.72 -23.04
CA ILE A 583 -0.92 49.70 -23.47
C ILE A 583 -1.68 48.58 -22.77
N ALA A 584 -1.10 47.38 -22.65
CA ALA A 584 -1.74 46.26 -21.98
C ALA A 584 -1.97 46.51 -20.48
N GLU A 585 -1.05 47.22 -19.82
CA GLU A 585 -1.21 47.69 -18.45
C GLU A 585 -2.31 48.75 -18.33
N ARG A 586 -2.28 49.78 -19.18
CA ARG A 586 -3.19 50.93 -19.12
C ARG A 586 -4.63 50.60 -19.48
N GLU A 587 -4.83 49.87 -20.58
CA GLU A 587 -6.16 49.65 -21.17
C GLU A 587 -6.82 48.33 -20.73
N PHE A 588 -6.01 47.33 -20.37
CA PHE A 588 -6.51 46.00 -19.97
C PHE A 588 -6.12 45.60 -18.54
N GLY A 589 -5.37 46.41 -17.81
CA GLY A 589 -4.93 46.12 -16.44
C GLY A 589 -3.91 44.98 -16.33
N ILE A 590 -3.33 44.53 -17.45
CA ILE A 590 -2.41 43.38 -17.49
C ILE A 590 -1.00 43.86 -17.16
N GLN A 591 -0.66 43.80 -15.87
CA GLN A 591 0.67 44.12 -15.35
C GLN A 591 1.78 43.43 -16.16
N PRO A 592 2.82 44.16 -16.62
CA PRO A 592 3.91 43.61 -17.39
C PRO A 592 4.76 42.65 -16.56
N VAL A 593 5.32 41.64 -17.23
CA VAL A 593 6.12 40.57 -16.63
C VAL A 593 7.63 40.80 -16.75
N THR A 594 8.03 41.71 -17.64
CA THR A 594 9.40 42.14 -17.93
C THR A 594 9.33 43.47 -18.70
N THR A 595 10.46 44.16 -18.87
CA THR A 595 10.54 45.40 -19.66
C THR A 595 10.82 45.11 -21.13
N GLY A 596 10.48 46.05 -22.02
CA GLY A 596 10.77 45.89 -23.45
C GLY A 596 12.27 45.76 -23.76
N LYS A 597 13.12 46.42 -22.96
CA LYS A 597 14.59 46.30 -23.08
C LYS A 597 15.12 44.92 -22.73
N GLU A 598 14.49 44.22 -21.79
CA GLU A 598 14.87 42.84 -21.41
C GLU A 598 14.40 41.83 -22.46
N MET A 599 13.20 42.03 -23.05
CA MET A 599 12.70 41.20 -24.16
C MET A 599 13.52 41.30 -25.45
N ALA A 600 14.23 42.41 -25.64
CA ALA A 600 15.08 42.68 -26.81
C ALA A 600 16.51 42.13 -26.69
N LEU A 601 16.86 41.44 -25.59
CA LEU A 601 18.17 40.80 -25.43
C LEU A 601 18.25 39.51 -26.26
N ASP A 602 19.47 39.08 -26.60
CA ASP A 602 19.71 37.86 -27.39
C ASP A 602 19.19 36.57 -26.71
N GLN A 603 19.03 36.57 -25.39
CA GLN A 603 18.50 35.42 -24.64
C GLN A 603 17.01 35.22 -24.93
N ASP A 604 16.58 33.97 -25.14
CA ASP A 604 15.17 33.68 -25.33
C ASP A 604 14.35 33.88 -24.04
N PRO A 605 13.15 34.46 -24.13
CA PRO A 605 12.34 34.77 -22.96
C PRO A 605 11.85 33.49 -22.28
N ASP A 606 11.77 33.50 -20.96
CA ASP A 606 11.34 32.34 -20.18
C ASP A 606 9.94 31.88 -20.62
N LYS A 607 9.87 30.61 -21.04
CA LYS A 607 8.66 29.99 -21.59
C LYS A 607 7.48 29.99 -20.60
N LEU A 608 7.75 29.82 -19.31
CA LEU A 608 6.71 29.83 -18.28
C LEU A 608 6.19 31.26 -18.06
N MET A 609 7.09 32.24 -18.03
CA MET A 609 6.75 33.67 -17.94
C MET A 609 5.89 34.13 -19.13
N MET A 610 6.30 33.80 -20.36
CA MET A 610 5.54 34.14 -21.56
C MET A 610 4.18 33.44 -21.61
N VAL A 611 4.11 32.14 -21.29
CA VAL A 611 2.83 31.40 -21.21
C VAL A 611 1.90 32.03 -20.17
N LEU A 612 2.41 32.42 -19.00
CA LEU A 612 1.60 33.08 -17.95
C LEU A 612 1.06 34.44 -18.41
N TYR A 613 1.87 35.25 -19.10
CA TYR A 613 1.44 36.56 -19.60
C TYR A 613 0.41 36.44 -20.73
N ILE A 614 0.71 35.63 -21.75
CA ILE A 614 -0.18 35.41 -22.89
C ILE A 614 -1.48 34.72 -22.44
N SER A 615 -1.46 33.89 -21.39
CA SER A 615 -2.70 33.33 -20.81
C SER A 615 -3.62 34.41 -20.24
N LYS A 616 -3.09 35.44 -19.57
CA LYS A 616 -3.90 36.58 -19.10
C LYS A 616 -4.52 37.35 -20.26
N VAL A 617 -3.73 37.61 -21.31
CA VAL A 617 -4.19 38.24 -22.56
C VAL A 617 -5.33 37.43 -23.18
N TYR A 618 -5.15 36.11 -23.31
CA TYR A 618 -6.18 35.18 -23.79
C TYR A 618 -7.45 35.20 -22.92
N GLU A 619 -7.34 35.18 -21.60
CA GLU A 619 -8.51 35.17 -20.71
C GLU A 619 -9.32 36.47 -20.79
N MET A 620 -8.67 37.61 -21.04
CA MET A 620 -9.35 38.89 -21.29
C MET A 620 -10.10 38.92 -22.62
N PHE A 621 -9.51 38.38 -23.70
CA PHE A 621 -10.10 38.48 -25.04
C PHE A 621 -11.02 37.32 -25.45
N ARG A 622 -10.91 36.14 -24.83
CA ARG A 622 -11.72 34.94 -25.18
C ARG A 622 -13.24 35.10 -25.06
N ASN A 623 -13.71 36.10 -24.31
CA ASN A 623 -15.13 36.37 -24.04
C ASN A 623 -15.66 37.61 -24.79
N SER A 624 -14.87 38.24 -25.67
CA SER A 624 -15.28 39.46 -26.39
C SER A 624 -16.05 39.13 -27.69
N PRO A 625 -17.28 39.64 -27.91
CA PRO A 625 -18.10 39.30 -29.07
C PRO A 625 -17.72 40.10 -30.33
N ALA A 626 -16.45 40.00 -30.76
CA ALA A 626 -15.90 40.72 -31.90
C ALA A 626 -15.12 39.79 -32.85
N SER A 627 -15.80 38.79 -33.41
CA SER A 627 -15.30 37.97 -34.52
C SER A 627 -16.46 37.33 -35.31
N ILE A 628 -17.38 38.16 -35.80
CA ILE A 628 -18.34 37.78 -36.85
C ILE A 628 -18.09 38.67 -38.07
N THR A 629 -17.17 38.24 -38.92
CA THR A 629 -17.06 38.66 -40.33
C THR A 629 -16.56 37.44 -41.11
N GLY A 630 -17.32 36.99 -42.13
CA GLY A 630 -17.00 35.78 -42.89
C GLY A 630 -18.09 34.70 -42.93
N ARG A 631 -19.36 35.09 -43.20
CA ARG A 631 -20.32 34.20 -43.86
C ARG A 631 -20.53 34.69 -45.29
N LEU A 632 -20.40 33.79 -46.24
CA LEU A 632 -21.14 33.81 -47.49
C LEU A 632 -21.94 32.51 -47.55
N ASP A 633 -23.26 32.67 -47.59
CA ASP A 633 -24.27 31.95 -48.37
C ASP A 633 -23.98 30.48 -48.79
N ASP A 634 -24.90 29.52 -48.61
CA ASP A 634 -26.27 29.62 -49.14
C ASP A 634 -27.37 28.97 -48.25
N LYS A 635 -28.60 28.92 -48.77
CA LYS A 635 -29.88 28.93 -48.02
C LYS A 635 -30.59 27.57 -47.89
N ARG A 636 -31.73 27.60 -47.15
CA ARG A 636 -32.97 26.78 -47.28
C ARG A 636 -32.90 25.35 -46.68
N LEU A 637 -33.93 24.82 -46.00
CA LEU A 637 -35.33 25.23 -45.73
C LEU A 637 -35.70 25.13 -44.23
N GLU A 638 -36.77 25.81 -43.83
CA GLU A 638 -37.50 25.63 -42.56
C GLU A 638 -38.67 24.65 -42.76
N GLU A 639 -39.03 23.88 -41.73
CA GLU A 639 -40.43 23.45 -41.47
C GLU A 639 -40.70 23.48 -39.95
N ASP A 640 -41.87 24.00 -39.58
CA ASP A 640 -42.38 24.13 -38.21
C ASP A 640 -43.05 22.84 -37.68
N ASP A 641 -42.98 22.59 -36.36
CA ASP A 641 -44.20 22.46 -35.52
C ASP A 641 -43.87 22.64 -34.01
N PRO A 642 -44.74 23.21 -33.16
CA PRO A 642 -44.40 23.59 -31.78
C PRO A 642 -45.13 22.78 -30.68
N MET A 643 -44.90 23.19 -29.42
CA MET A 643 -45.48 22.66 -28.16
C MET A 643 -44.73 21.45 -27.56
N SER A 644 -44.48 21.38 -26.24
CA SER A 644 -45.26 21.97 -25.15
C SER A 644 -44.48 22.83 -24.15
N LYS A 645 -45.15 23.87 -23.66
CA LYS A 645 -44.73 24.63 -22.48
C LYS A 645 -45.14 23.87 -21.22
N ARG A 646 -44.24 23.69 -20.24
CA ARG A 646 -44.63 23.72 -18.82
C ARG A 646 -43.56 24.36 -17.93
N ARG A 647 -43.90 25.57 -17.49
CA ARG A 647 -43.16 26.37 -16.49
C ARG A 647 -43.02 25.60 -15.17
N ARG A 648 -41.90 25.82 -14.46
CA ARG A 648 -41.96 26.39 -13.10
C ARG A 648 -40.74 27.24 -12.79
N LYS A 649 -40.99 28.46 -12.31
CA LYS A 649 -39.98 29.38 -11.76
C LYS A 649 -39.52 28.89 -10.39
N GLY A 650 -38.31 29.26 -10.01
CA GLY A 650 -38.17 30.09 -8.80
C GLY A 650 -37.28 29.54 -7.69
N ASN A 651 -36.12 30.18 -7.57
CA ASN A 651 -35.45 30.57 -6.33
C ASN A 651 -35.02 29.48 -5.34
N TYR A 652 -33.72 29.44 -5.05
CA TYR A 652 -33.19 28.92 -3.80
C TYR A 652 -32.62 30.09 -2.99
N LEU A 653 -33.09 30.24 -1.76
CA LEU A 653 -32.50 31.11 -0.74
C LEU A 653 -32.26 30.26 0.50
N GLU A 654 -31.20 30.64 1.20
CA GLU A 654 -30.58 30.00 2.36
C GLU A 654 -31.42 30.14 3.63
N GLU A 655 -31.56 29.08 4.45
CA GLU A 655 -31.41 29.18 5.92
C GLU A 655 -31.39 27.83 6.68
N VAL A 656 -31.14 27.89 8.00
CA VAL A 656 -30.70 26.83 8.90
C VAL A 656 -31.63 26.71 10.12
N CYS A 657 -31.95 25.51 10.63
CA CYS A 657 -31.90 25.16 12.09
C CYS A 657 -32.51 23.81 12.52
N LEU A 658 -31.70 23.03 13.22
CA LEU A 658 -31.91 22.38 14.54
C LEU A 658 -33.35 22.23 15.12
N VAL A 659 -33.74 20.98 15.45
CA VAL A 659 -34.38 20.57 16.74
C VAL A 659 -33.83 19.17 17.15
N ALA A 660 -33.87 18.80 18.43
CA ALA A 660 -33.15 17.67 19.04
C ALA A 660 -34.06 16.66 19.80
N THR A 661 -33.42 15.66 20.44
CA THR A 661 -33.94 14.71 21.47
C THR A 661 -34.94 13.62 20.99
N SER A 662 -35.03 12.41 21.58
CA SER A 662 -34.41 11.82 22.79
C SER A 662 -34.51 10.28 22.88
N ILE A 663 -33.46 9.64 23.45
CA ILE A 663 -33.46 8.52 24.44
C ILE A 663 -34.24 7.21 24.13
N SER A 664 -33.52 6.07 24.08
CA SER A 664 -33.70 4.91 25.01
C SER A 664 -32.86 3.68 24.61
N LEU A 665 -32.05 3.13 25.53
CA LEU A 665 -32.17 1.74 26.02
C LEU A 665 -31.09 1.40 27.09
N SER A 666 -31.43 0.45 27.95
CA SER A 666 -30.87 0.25 29.30
C SER A 666 -29.90 -0.94 29.44
N ARG A 667 -29.03 -0.88 30.47
CA ARG A 667 -28.21 -2.00 30.97
C ARG A 667 -28.86 -2.68 32.18
N LEU A 668 -28.64 -4.00 32.31
CA LEU A 668 -28.45 -4.84 33.53
C LEU A 668 -28.00 -6.22 32.97
N SER A 669 -26.82 -6.80 33.28
CA SER A 669 -26.31 -7.36 34.55
C SER A 669 -27.21 -8.50 35.09
N CYS A 670 -26.75 -9.69 35.51
CA CYS A 670 -25.52 -10.01 36.27
C CYS A 670 -24.93 -11.43 36.02
N GLN A 671 -23.61 -11.54 36.20
CA GLN A 671 -22.79 -12.59 36.87
C GLN A 671 -23.23 -14.08 36.98
N SER A 672 -22.27 -14.98 36.72
CA SER A 672 -22.09 -16.28 37.42
C SER A 672 -20.62 -16.75 37.27
N ALA A 673 -20.05 -17.35 38.32
CA ALA A 673 -18.65 -17.81 38.39
C ALA A 673 -18.51 -19.34 38.16
N PRO A 674 -17.31 -19.87 37.84
CA PRO A 674 -17.14 -21.28 37.42
C PRO A 674 -16.75 -22.24 38.56
N PRO A 675 -17.05 -23.56 38.42
CA PRO A 675 -16.44 -24.61 39.23
C PRO A 675 -15.09 -25.09 38.65
N ALA A 676 -14.28 -25.73 39.49
CA ALA A 676 -12.94 -26.24 39.16
C ALA A 676 -12.92 -27.76 38.92
N GLY A 677 -11.88 -28.27 38.26
CA GLY A 677 -11.54 -29.70 38.23
C GLY A 677 -10.79 -30.18 36.98
N GLU A 678 -9.53 -30.62 37.18
CA GLU A 678 -8.71 -31.45 36.26
C GLU A 678 -8.34 -30.84 34.88
N GLY A 679 -7.15 -31.05 34.31
CA GLY A 679 -5.97 -31.79 34.75
C GLY A 679 -5.11 -32.12 33.53
N GLY A 680 -4.11 -31.29 33.19
CA GLY A 680 -3.31 -31.46 31.97
C GLY A 680 -1.97 -30.73 32.01
N GLU A 681 -0.90 -31.43 31.64
CA GLU A 681 0.49 -31.03 31.88
C GLU A 681 0.90 -29.72 31.17
N GLN A 682 1.53 -28.81 31.91
CA GLN A 682 2.14 -27.62 31.33
C GLN A 682 3.51 -27.96 30.73
N SER A 683 3.64 -27.77 29.42
CA SER A 683 4.90 -28.01 28.69
C SER A 683 6.07 -27.16 29.23
N LYS A 684 7.24 -27.79 29.35
CA LYS A 684 8.49 -27.28 29.94
C LYS A 684 9.08 -26.03 29.24
N VAL A 685 8.48 -25.57 28.14
CA VAL A 685 8.89 -24.36 27.40
C VAL A 685 8.69 -23.08 28.22
N ARG A 686 7.71 -23.03 29.14
CA ARG A 686 7.39 -21.79 29.88
C ARG A 686 8.40 -21.43 30.98
N SER A 687 9.13 -22.38 31.56
CA SER A 687 10.13 -22.07 32.61
C SER A 687 11.50 -21.66 32.04
N MET A 688 11.88 -22.17 30.86
CA MET A 688 13.14 -21.77 30.21
C MET A 688 13.14 -20.30 29.77
N ALA A 689 12.00 -19.78 29.29
CA ALA A 689 11.88 -18.38 28.91
C ALA A 689 12.14 -17.42 30.09
N THR A 690 11.66 -17.76 31.29
CA THR A 690 11.84 -16.93 32.50
C THR A 690 13.26 -17.02 33.05
N GLN A 691 13.90 -18.21 33.00
CA GLN A 691 15.31 -18.37 33.43
C GLN A 691 16.32 -17.70 32.49
N LEU A 692 16.02 -17.59 31.19
CA LEU A 692 16.92 -16.93 30.23
C LEU A 692 16.85 -15.39 30.32
N LEU A 693 15.70 -14.81 30.70
CA LEU A 693 15.61 -13.37 30.94
C LEU A 693 16.45 -12.94 32.15
N ALA A 694 16.41 -13.69 33.26
CA ALA A 694 17.21 -13.40 34.45
C ALA A 694 18.73 -13.46 34.18
N LYS A 695 19.20 -14.35 33.30
CA LYS A 695 20.63 -14.49 32.95
C LYS A 695 21.17 -13.41 32.01
N ILE A 696 20.30 -12.64 31.36
CA ILE A 696 20.68 -11.54 30.47
C ILE A 696 20.95 -10.25 31.26
N GLU A 697 20.32 -10.07 32.43
CA GLU A 697 20.47 -8.87 33.25
C GLU A 697 21.76 -8.85 34.10
N GLU A 698 22.36 -10.00 34.42
CA GLU A 698 23.63 -10.07 35.17
C GLU A 698 24.89 -9.72 34.35
N ASN A 699 24.85 -9.74 33.01
CA ASN A 699 26.06 -9.77 32.16
C ASN A 699 26.40 -8.43 31.45
N ALA A 700 25.98 -7.30 31.99
CA ALA A 700 26.49 -5.96 31.66
C ALA A 700 26.55 -5.15 32.96
N VAL A 701 27.64 -4.46 33.37
CA VAL A 701 28.58 -3.61 32.59
C VAL A 701 30.04 -3.72 33.19
N PRO A 702 31.05 -2.81 32.99
CA PRO A 702 32.26 -3.13 32.21
C PRO A 702 33.63 -3.08 32.95
N GLY A 703 34.70 -3.55 32.29
CA GLY A 703 36.07 -3.11 32.60
C GLY A 703 37.19 -3.81 31.83
N GLY A 704 38.26 -3.07 31.47
CA GLY A 704 39.55 -3.62 31.04
C GLY A 704 39.96 -3.37 29.59
N ALA A 705 40.93 -2.47 29.38
CA ALA A 705 41.54 -2.20 28.07
C ALA A 705 42.87 -2.95 27.89
N LEU A 706 43.21 -3.33 26.65
CA LEU A 706 44.61 -3.52 26.20
C LEU A 706 44.72 -3.39 24.66
N ARG A 707 45.95 -3.31 24.14
CA ARG A 707 46.30 -2.42 23.01
C ARG A 707 47.01 -3.15 21.85
N ASN A 708 46.69 -2.75 20.61
CA ASN A 708 47.46 -2.88 19.36
C ASN A 708 47.94 -4.28 18.87
N LYS A 709 47.58 -4.61 17.63
CA LYS A 709 48.49 -4.44 16.47
C LYS A 709 47.71 -4.37 15.14
N CYS A 710 48.31 -3.73 14.14
CA CYS A 710 47.67 -3.36 12.86
C CYS A 710 48.49 -3.92 11.70
N VAL A 711 47.85 -4.47 10.66
CA VAL A 711 48.52 -4.93 9.43
C VAL A 711 47.67 -4.59 8.19
N GLY A 712 48.28 -3.85 7.25
CA GLY A 712 48.05 -3.95 5.80
C GLY A 712 46.63 -3.72 5.24
N ARG A 713 46.33 -2.48 4.83
CA ARG A 713 45.32 -2.24 3.77
C ARG A 713 45.88 -2.66 2.41
N LYS A 714 45.06 -3.33 1.60
CA LYS A 714 45.13 -3.22 0.12
C LYS A 714 44.03 -2.27 -0.33
N GLU A 715 44.37 -1.32 -1.18
CA GLU A 715 43.42 -0.38 -1.76
C GLU A 715 42.76 -0.98 -3.01
N PHE A 716 41.49 -0.64 -3.22
CA PHE A 716 40.76 -0.94 -4.46
C PHE A 716 40.51 0.37 -5.23
N PRO A 717 40.40 0.34 -6.57
CA PRO A 717 40.24 1.54 -7.38
C PRO A 717 38.99 2.35 -7.02
N GLN A 718 39.12 3.66 -7.04
CA GLN A 718 37.98 4.58 -6.98
C GLN A 718 37.31 4.66 -8.36
N ASN A 719 35.99 4.91 -8.36
CA ASN A 719 35.07 5.12 -9.49
C ASN A 719 34.31 3.88 -9.98
N LEU A 720 33.16 3.61 -9.35
CA LEU A 720 31.90 3.12 -9.96
C LEU A 720 30.82 3.01 -8.86
N GLY A 721 29.66 3.65 -9.07
CA GLY A 721 28.49 3.60 -8.16
C GLY A 721 28.58 4.53 -6.94
N GLY A 722 27.59 5.43 -6.80
CA GLY A 722 27.53 6.41 -5.71
C GLY A 722 27.51 5.77 -4.33
N SER A 723 28.53 6.07 -3.51
CA SER A 723 28.71 5.45 -2.20
C SER A 723 28.28 6.36 -1.06
N ASP A 724 27.13 6.07 -0.46
CA ASP A 724 26.67 6.74 0.76
C ASP A 724 27.58 6.40 1.95
N MET A 725 28.10 7.44 2.60
CA MET A 725 29.05 7.33 3.72
C MET A 725 28.36 7.71 5.04
N CYS A 726 28.67 6.98 6.11
CA CYS A 726 28.11 7.25 7.43
C CYS A 726 28.65 8.57 7.98
N HIS A 727 27.77 9.51 8.30
CA HIS A 727 28.16 10.83 8.83
C HIS A 727 28.97 10.75 10.14
N PHE A 728 28.70 9.77 11.02
CA PHE A 728 29.44 9.60 12.27
C PHE A 728 30.78 8.87 12.16
N CYS A 729 30.86 7.75 11.42
CA CYS A 729 32.06 6.90 11.39
C CYS A 729 32.86 6.98 10.09
N SER A 730 32.36 7.71 9.08
CA SER A 730 32.97 7.86 7.74
C SER A 730 33.31 6.53 7.05
N LYS A 731 32.58 5.46 7.35
CA LYS A 731 32.61 4.18 6.63
C LYS A 731 31.38 4.07 5.73
N ARG A 732 31.48 3.32 4.62
CA ARG A 732 30.37 3.06 3.69
C ARG A 732 29.19 2.41 4.43
N VAL A 733 27.96 2.87 4.14
CA VAL A 733 26.73 2.28 4.69
C VAL A 733 26.01 1.53 3.58
N TYR A 734 25.73 0.25 3.78
CA TYR A 734 24.98 -0.55 2.81
C TYR A 734 23.47 -0.35 2.98
N VAL A 735 22.70 -0.51 1.90
CA VAL A 735 21.26 -0.17 1.84
C VAL A 735 20.42 -0.90 2.90
N MET A 736 20.81 -2.10 3.33
CA MET A 736 20.12 -2.88 4.36
C MET A 736 20.36 -2.37 5.80
N GLU A 737 21.43 -1.60 6.02
CA GLU A 737 21.84 -1.08 7.34
C GLU A 737 21.61 0.44 7.48
N ARG A 738 21.26 1.13 6.38
CA ARG A 738 21.19 2.59 6.34
C ARG A 738 19.96 3.14 7.03
N LEU A 739 20.19 4.08 7.94
CA LEU A 739 19.20 5.05 8.39
C LEU A 739 19.46 6.38 7.68
N SER A 740 18.41 7.02 7.20
CA SER A 740 18.47 8.38 6.63
C SER A 740 17.71 9.36 7.51
N ALA A 741 18.36 10.44 7.95
CA ALA A 741 17.73 11.52 8.71
C ALA A 741 18.37 12.87 8.36
N GLU A 742 17.54 13.91 8.20
CA GLU A 742 17.99 15.30 7.92
C GLU A 742 18.97 15.44 6.73
N GLY A 743 18.85 14.56 5.73
CA GLY A 743 19.71 14.53 4.54
C GLY A 743 21.01 13.71 4.69
N TYR A 744 21.29 13.12 5.85
CA TYR A 744 22.49 12.34 6.13
C TYR A 744 22.20 10.84 6.29
N PHE A 745 23.21 10.01 6.06
CA PHE A 745 23.17 8.55 6.21
C PHE A 745 23.98 8.07 7.41
N PHE A 746 23.49 7.00 8.06
CA PHE A 746 24.07 6.42 9.27
C PHE A 746 23.93 4.90 9.27
N HIS A 747 24.91 4.18 9.83
CA HIS A 747 24.67 2.81 10.32
C HIS A 747 23.69 2.86 11.50
N ARG A 748 22.82 1.86 11.61
CA ARG A 748 21.85 1.73 12.73
C ARG A 748 22.48 1.83 14.12
N GLU A 749 23.72 1.36 14.28
CA GLU A 749 24.47 1.42 15.54
C GLU A 749 25.19 2.75 15.78
N CYS A 750 25.46 3.52 14.73
CA CYS A 750 26.14 4.82 14.81
C CYS A 750 25.17 5.97 15.10
N PHE A 751 23.87 5.81 14.81
CA PHE A 751 22.87 6.85 15.02
C PHE A 751 22.55 7.03 16.51
N ARG A 752 23.33 7.86 17.21
CA ARG A 752 23.31 8.02 18.68
C ARG A 752 23.12 9.47 19.11
N CYS A 753 22.62 9.65 20.33
CA CYS A 753 22.51 10.96 20.98
C CYS A 753 23.88 11.50 21.42
N ASP A 754 24.22 12.72 21.03
CA ASP A 754 25.47 13.43 21.38
C ASP A 754 25.69 13.63 22.89
N VAL A 755 24.65 13.48 23.73
CA VAL A 755 24.75 13.67 25.19
C VAL A 755 24.83 12.35 25.97
N CYS A 756 24.04 11.33 25.59
CA CYS A 756 23.93 10.08 26.34
C CYS A 756 24.33 8.83 25.55
N SER A 757 24.83 8.98 24.32
CA SER A 757 25.26 7.88 23.43
C SER A 757 24.24 6.76 23.17
N SER A 758 22.97 6.95 23.58
CA SER A 758 21.90 5.99 23.33
C SER A 758 21.47 6.02 21.87
N THR A 759 21.16 4.84 21.32
CA THR A 759 20.76 4.67 19.93
C THR A 759 19.41 5.34 19.68
N LEU A 760 19.39 6.28 18.75
CA LEU A 760 18.22 7.05 18.36
C LEU A 760 17.33 6.24 17.41
N ARG A 761 16.02 6.47 17.48
CA ARG A 761 15.05 5.91 16.52
C ARG A 761 14.61 6.99 15.54
N LEU A 762 14.22 6.60 14.33
CA LEU A 762 13.57 7.50 13.36
C LEU A 762 12.29 8.07 13.99
N GLY A 763 12.06 9.39 13.85
CA GLY A 763 10.97 10.11 14.56
C GLY A 763 11.17 10.32 16.07
N GLY A 764 12.19 9.71 16.69
CA GLY A 764 12.51 9.79 18.12
C GLY A 764 13.65 10.78 18.48
N HIS A 765 14.20 11.48 17.51
CA HIS A 765 15.36 12.37 17.64
C HIS A 765 15.00 13.83 17.35
N ALA A 766 15.93 14.73 17.64
CA ALA A 766 15.92 16.14 17.26
C ALA A 766 17.32 16.55 16.78
N TYR A 767 17.39 17.34 15.72
CA TYR A 767 18.63 17.78 15.08
C TYR A 767 18.89 19.26 15.31
N ASN A 768 20.13 19.62 15.61
CA ASN A 768 20.55 21.02 15.72
C ASN A 768 21.36 21.43 14.49
N SER A 769 20.70 22.10 13.54
CA SER A 769 21.30 22.56 12.27
C SER A 769 22.49 23.52 12.46
N LYS A 770 22.62 24.21 13.60
CA LYS A 770 23.78 25.08 13.90
C LYS A 770 25.02 24.33 14.37
N GLN A 771 24.90 23.06 14.76
CA GLN A 771 26.01 22.26 15.31
C GLN A 771 26.20 20.90 14.60
N GLY A 772 25.35 20.55 13.64
CA GLY A 772 25.42 19.26 12.93
C GLY A 772 25.13 18.04 13.80
N LYS A 773 24.57 18.22 15.00
CA LYS A 773 24.49 17.18 16.05
C LYS A 773 23.07 16.71 16.33
N PHE A 774 22.94 15.43 16.68
CA PHE A 774 21.69 14.72 16.94
C PHE A 774 21.48 14.46 18.44
N TYR A 775 20.26 14.68 18.89
CA TYR A 775 19.85 14.58 20.29
C TYR A 775 18.59 13.71 20.43
N CYS A 776 18.41 13.02 21.56
CA CYS A 776 17.11 12.46 21.90
C CYS A 776 16.16 13.56 22.40
N LYS A 777 14.84 13.34 22.32
CA LYS A 777 13.83 14.36 22.70
C LYS A 777 14.01 14.89 24.14
N LEU A 778 14.49 14.07 25.08
CA LEU A 778 14.80 14.47 26.45
C LEU A 778 15.97 15.47 26.51
N HIS A 779 17.15 15.11 26.02
CA HIS A 779 18.32 16.00 26.03
C HIS A 779 18.16 17.24 25.15
N TYR A 780 17.36 17.17 24.08
CA TYR A 780 17.01 18.34 23.29
C TYR A 780 16.11 19.33 24.07
N SER A 781 15.15 18.81 24.83
CA SER A 781 14.28 19.62 25.69
C SER A 781 15.05 20.24 26.85
N GLN A 782 15.94 19.48 27.48
CA GLN A 782 16.80 19.97 28.58
C GLN A 782 17.81 21.04 28.13
N ARG A 783 18.22 21.06 26.84
CA ARG A 783 19.08 22.13 26.28
C ARG A 783 18.35 23.46 26.05
N LYS A 784 17.02 23.53 26.12
CA LYS A 784 16.29 24.79 26.33
C LYS A 784 16.16 25.00 27.84
N PRO A 785 17.14 25.66 28.50
CA PRO A 785 17.08 27.13 28.49
C PRO A 785 18.44 27.86 28.68
N ARG A 786 19.06 28.40 27.61
CA ARG A 786 20.00 29.54 27.70
C ARG A 786 19.96 30.54 26.51
N LEU A 787 18.87 30.55 25.73
CA LEU A 787 18.62 31.54 24.67
C LEU A 787 17.16 32.05 24.68
N GLN A 788 16.64 32.38 25.87
CA GLN A 788 15.42 33.19 26.04
C GLN A 788 15.55 34.14 27.24
N SER A 789 16.59 34.98 27.25
CA SER A 789 16.75 36.07 28.22
C SER A 789 17.41 37.32 27.63
N SER A 790 17.13 37.64 26.36
CA SER A 790 17.36 38.99 25.81
C SER A 790 16.47 39.30 24.59
N SER A 791 15.15 39.10 24.73
CA SER A 791 14.15 39.59 23.77
C SER A 791 12.75 39.77 24.41
N LYS A 792 12.71 40.06 25.71
CA LYS A 792 11.51 40.55 26.43
C LYS A 792 11.72 41.98 26.97
N PHE A 793 12.47 42.76 26.22
CA PHE A 793 12.40 44.21 26.16
C PHE A 793 12.26 44.57 24.66
N GLN A 794 11.51 45.62 24.32
CA GLN A 794 11.26 46.07 22.93
C GLN A 794 10.52 45.08 21.98
N ARG A 795 9.45 44.44 22.48
CA ARG A 795 8.15 44.43 21.77
C ARG A 795 7.04 44.91 22.68
N ARG A 796 7.27 46.11 23.24
CA ARG A 796 6.29 46.89 24.00
C ARG A 796 6.32 48.36 23.59
N THR A 797 6.38 48.56 22.28
CA THR A 797 6.13 49.82 21.60
C THR A 797 5.35 49.50 20.33
N VAL A 798 4.12 50.00 20.26
CA VAL A 798 3.38 50.30 19.02
C VAL A 798 3.15 49.07 18.10
N LYS A 799 2.17 48.18 18.35
CA LYS A 799 0.71 48.40 18.15
C LYS A 799 0.09 49.55 18.95
N GLN A 800 0.26 50.72 18.38
CA GLN A 800 -0.60 51.89 18.41
C GLN A 800 -0.67 52.33 16.94
N LEU A 801 -1.73 53.01 16.53
CA LEU A 801 -1.85 53.55 15.17
C LEU A 801 -1.88 52.49 14.03
N SER A 802 -2.89 51.62 14.10
CA SER A 802 -3.54 51.12 12.89
C SER A 802 -5.08 51.13 13.02
N VAL A 803 -5.64 52.23 13.55
CA VAL A 803 -7.02 52.67 13.30
C VAL A 803 -7.05 54.20 13.27
N THR A 804 -6.95 54.75 12.06
CA THR A 804 -7.02 56.14 11.55
C THR A 804 -5.80 56.43 10.69
N ALA A 805 -5.92 56.79 9.41
CA ALA A 805 -7.12 56.85 8.58
C ALA A 805 -6.80 56.52 7.11
N LYS A 806 -7.86 56.33 6.32
CA LYS A 806 -7.89 56.71 4.92
C LYS A 806 -7.27 58.11 4.75
N GLN A 807 -6.17 58.25 3.99
CA GLN A 807 -6.09 59.10 2.80
C GLN A 807 -4.67 59.10 2.20
N SER A 808 -4.61 59.38 0.89
CA SER A 808 -3.46 59.81 0.08
C SER A 808 -2.19 58.92 0.06
N PHE A 809 -1.80 58.34 -1.08
CA PHE A 809 -1.28 58.91 -2.35
C PHE A 809 0.26 59.02 -2.39
N LEU A 810 0.82 58.46 -3.47
CA LEU A 810 2.10 58.80 -4.15
C LEU A 810 3.46 58.27 -3.63
N LEU A 811 4.25 57.81 -4.62
CA LEU A 811 5.70 57.60 -4.74
C LEU A 811 6.36 56.74 -3.63
N GLY A 812 7.06 55.65 -3.93
CA GLY A 812 8.32 55.60 -4.71
C GLY A 812 9.51 55.46 -3.72
N ASN A 813 10.73 55.06 -4.06
CA ASN A 813 11.33 54.52 -5.28
C ASN A 813 12.77 54.05 -4.91
N TYR A 814 13.31 52.95 -5.47
CA TYR A 814 14.76 52.61 -5.46
C TYR A 814 15.46 52.39 -4.07
N LYS A 815 16.70 51.85 -3.89
CA LYS A 815 17.64 51.04 -4.70
C LYS A 815 18.65 50.27 -3.79
N GLU A 816 19.17 49.15 -4.30
CA GLU A 816 20.57 48.64 -4.29
C GLU A 816 21.51 48.52 -3.05
N GLN A 817 22.24 47.37 -3.05
CA GLN A 817 23.68 47.14 -2.72
C GLN A 817 24.21 47.47 -1.29
N GLY A 818 25.19 46.79 -0.70
CA GLY A 818 25.92 45.55 -1.06
C GLY A 818 27.12 45.27 -0.12
N HIS A 819 27.60 44.01 -0.10
CA HIS A 819 28.95 43.53 0.30
C HIS A 819 29.53 43.62 1.76
N LEU A 820 30.21 42.53 2.14
CA LEU A 820 31.30 42.21 3.13
C LEU A 820 31.92 43.32 4.06
N THR A 821 32.55 43.09 5.24
CA THR A 821 33.33 41.93 5.77
C THR A 821 33.63 42.03 7.30
N SER A 822 34.16 40.95 7.90
CA SER A 822 35.11 40.86 9.06
C SER A 822 34.71 41.18 10.54
N SER A 823 35.19 40.29 11.43
CA SER A 823 35.22 40.29 12.92
C SER A 823 36.58 40.86 13.44
N PRO A 824 37.08 40.70 14.72
CA PRO A 824 36.62 39.97 15.93
C PRO A 824 36.86 40.67 17.32
N ASP A 825 36.85 39.87 18.41
CA ASP A 825 37.34 40.07 19.80
C ASP A 825 36.52 40.94 20.80
N GLY A 826 36.46 40.65 22.12
CA GLY A 826 36.97 39.50 22.90
C GLY A 826 36.77 39.63 24.45
N SER A 827 37.04 38.54 25.19
CA SER A 827 37.29 38.45 26.67
C SER A 827 36.17 38.45 27.75
N ASN A 828 36.41 37.61 28.78
CA ASN A 828 35.76 37.42 30.12
C ASN A 828 36.59 38.21 31.20
N PRO A 829 36.42 38.17 32.57
CA PRO A 829 35.75 37.16 33.43
C PRO A 829 35.10 37.58 34.82
N ASN A 830 34.57 36.57 35.53
CA ASN A 830 34.62 36.28 37.01
C ASN A 830 33.85 37.03 38.14
N SER A 831 33.29 36.17 39.02
CA SER A 831 33.31 36.17 40.53
C SER A 831 32.12 36.66 41.38
N THR A 832 32.11 36.24 42.67
CA THR A 832 30.94 35.96 43.55
C THR A 832 31.06 36.47 45.00
N THR A 833 29.92 36.84 45.62
CA THR A 833 29.54 36.86 47.08
C THR A 833 28.01 37.10 47.17
N GLY A 834 27.24 37.06 48.28
CA GLY A 834 27.41 36.71 49.72
C GLY A 834 26.25 37.35 50.53
N SER A 835 25.24 36.61 51.03
CA SER A 835 25.11 35.87 52.32
C SER A 835 24.48 36.67 53.50
N LEU A 836 23.65 35.99 54.34
CA LEU A 836 23.00 36.39 55.63
C LEU A 836 21.72 37.28 55.54
N GLN A 837 20.52 36.86 56.03
CA GLN A 837 19.95 36.65 57.40
C GLN A 837 19.13 37.89 57.89
N SER A 838 18.03 37.86 58.68
CA SER A 838 17.31 36.79 59.40
C SER A 838 15.91 37.20 59.97
N GLN A 839 14.96 36.25 60.01
CA GLN A 839 14.02 35.87 61.13
C GLN A 839 12.65 36.59 61.42
N PRO A 840 11.65 35.88 62.05
CA PRO A 840 10.17 36.14 62.04
C PRO A 840 9.60 36.33 63.50
N PRO A 841 8.39 35.90 64.00
CA PRO A 841 7.14 35.30 63.43
C PRO A 841 5.73 35.71 64.02
N GLY A 842 4.65 35.23 63.37
CA GLY A 842 3.38 34.76 64.00
C GLY A 842 2.13 35.69 64.07
N THR A 843 0.87 35.27 64.29
CA THR A 843 0.13 33.96 64.19
C THR A 843 -1.40 34.20 64.38
N LEU A 844 -2.30 33.74 63.46
CA LEU A 844 -3.76 33.36 63.58
C LEU A 844 -4.78 34.29 64.34
N CYS A 845 -6.13 34.35 64.14
CA CYS A 845 -7.14 33.87 63.17
C CYS A 845 -8.51 34.60 63.39
N SER A 846 -9.46 34.55 62.43
CA SER A 846 -10.94 34.29 62.62
C SER A 846 -11.99 35.09 61.78
N PHE A 847 -12.85 34.31 61.09
CA PHE A 847 -14.32 34.40 60.85
C PHE A 847 -15.12 35.69 60.46
N LEU A 848 -15.57 35.68 59.19
CA LEU A 848 -16.95 35.85 58.64
C LEU A 848 -17.94 36.99 59.04
N ARG A 849 -18.50 37.59 57.94
CA ARG A 849 -19.94 37.82 57.57
C ARG A 849 -20.55 39.25 57.63
N ARG A 850 -21.20 39.59 56.48
CA ARG A 850 -22.36 40.51 56.27
C ARG A 850 -22.11 42.02 56.53
N SER A 851 -22.76 42.98 55.85
CA SER A 851 -23.64 42.94 54.66
C SER A 851 -23.93 44.36 54.09
N LEU A 852 -24.14 44.45 52.77
CA LEU A 852 -25.11 45.31 52.04
C LEU A 852 -24.89 46.83 51.80
N ARG A 853 -25.39 47.22 50.60
CA ARG A 853 -25.84 48.55 50.08
C ARG A 853 -24.82 49.50 49.41
N TRP A 854 -24.86 49.48 48.07
CA TRP A 854 -24.51 50.58 47.16
C TRP A 854 -25.65 51.63 47.05
N PRO A 855 -25.34 52.84 46.56
CA PRO A 855 -25.98 53.40 45.34
C PRO A 855 -24.91 53.82 44.28
N LEU A 856 -25.05 53.57 42.97
CA LEU A 856 -25.88 54.27 41.95
C LEU A 856 -25.53 55.78 41.84
N HIS A 857 -25.14 56.38 40.70
CA HIS A 857 -25.28 56.07 39.26
C HIS A 857 -23.90 56.13 38.54
N ALA A 858 -23.54 55.33 37.52
CA ALA A 858 -24.20 54.88 36.28
C ALA A 858 -24.14 55.91 35.12
N GLY A 859 -23.34 55.61 34.08
CA GLY A 859 -23.23 56.42 32.86
C GLY A 859 -22.59 55.65 31.68
N GLN A 860 -23.42 55.25 30.71
CA GLN A 860 -23.10 54.75 29.35
C GLN A 860 -22.15 53.55 29.12
N SER A 861 -21.28 53.13 30.05
CA SER A 861 -20.51 51.89 29.89
C SER A 861 -21.36 50.61 30.09
N VAL A 862 -22.52 50.74 30.75
CA VAL A 862 -23.30 49.60 31.31
C VAL A 862 -24.35 49.02 30.34
N CYS A 863 -24.73 49.72 29.27
CA CYS A 863 -25.64 49.14 28.25
C CYS A 863 -24.91 48.31 27.17
N GLY A 864 -23.59 48.43 27.03
CA GLY A 864 -22.80 47.63 26.09
C GLY A 864 -22.20 46.36 26.69
N THR A 865 -22.04 46.30 28.02
CA THR A 865 -21.38 45.18 28.71
C THR A 865 -22.17 43.88 28.72
N PRO A 866 -23.53 43.82 28.85
CA PRO A 866 -24.25 42.56 28.81
C PRO A 866 -24.11 41.88 27.45
N HIS A 867 -24.20 42.65 26.36
CA HIS A 867 -24.07 42.13 25.00
C HIS A 867 -22.62 41.68 24.70
N ARG A 868 -21.61 42.46 25.10
CA ARG A 868 -20.20 42.05 24.91
C ARG A 868 -19.80 40.85 25.77
N LEU A 869 -20.30 40.74 27.00
CA LEU A 869 -20.13 39.54 27.83
C LEU A 869 -20.87 38.35 27.21
N ALA A 870 -22.11 38.52 26.72
CA ALA A 870 -22.84 37.47 26.03
C ALA A 870 -22.09 36.98 24.78
N CYS A 871 -21.58 37.88 23.93
CA CYS A 871 -20.77 37.50 22.76
C CYS A 871 -19.45 36.82 23.15
N TRP A 872 -18.77 37.29 24.20
CA TRP A 872 -17.52 36.68 24.68
C TRP A 872 -17.75 35.30 25.30
N VAL A 873 -18.79 35.15 26.14
CA VAL A 873 -19.22 33.87 26.71
C VAL A 873 -19.69 32.93 25.60
N HIS A 874 -20.47 33.40 24.61
CA HIS A 874 -20.87 32.60 23.46
C HIS A 874 -19.66 32.14 22.62
N GLY A 875 -18.66 33.01 22.44
CA GLY A 875 -17.38 32.66 21.81
C GLY A 875 -16.62 31.61 22.61
N ALA A 876 -16.44 31.80 23.91
CA ALA A 876 -15.76 30.88 24.81
C ALA A 876 -16.49 29.53 24.92
N VAL A 877 -17.82 29.52 25.01
CA VAL A 877 -18.66 28.30 25.03
C VAL A 877 -18.65 27.61 23.66
N SER A 878 -18.65 28.35 22.54
CA SER A 878 -18.50 27.76 21.20
C SER A 878 -17.11 27.19 20.93
N GLN A 879 -16.08 27.74 21.59
CA GLN A 879 -14.70 27.27 21.47
C GLN A 879 -14.42 26.10 22.42
N ALA A 880 -14.95 26.14 23.65
CA ALA A 880 -14.97 25.00 24.57
C ALA A 880 -15.84 23.85 24.02
N GLY A 881 -16.99 24.14 23.44
CA GLY A 881 -17.87 23.16 22.79
C GLY A 881 -17.23 22.51 21.56
N ARG A 882 -16.46 23.27 20.77
CA ARG A 882 -15.60 22.68 19.72
C ARG A 882 -14.46 21.85 20.31
N HIS A 883 -13.73 22.34 21.31
CA HIS A 883 -12.67 21.57 21.97
C HIS A 883 -13.19 20.26 22.60
N LEU A 884 -14.38 20.26 23.21
CA LEU A 884 -15.01 19.07 23.80
C LEU A 884 -15.57 18.12 22.73
N ARG A 885 -15.98 18.63 21.56
CA ARG A 885 -16.42 17.79 20.42
C ARG A 885 -15.24 17.20 19.64
N ASP A 886 -14.18 17.97 19.43
CA ASP A 886 -12.97 17.55 18.71
C ASP A 886 -12.09 16.60 19.55
N ARG A 887 -12.39 16.44 20.85
CA ARG A 887 -11.69 15.54 21.79
C ARG A 887 -12.64 14.71 22.66
N SER A 888 -13.88 14.49 22.22
CA SER A 888 -14.87 13.73 23.02
C SER A 888 -14.39 12.30 23.32
N GLU A 889 -13.66 11.69 22.39
CA GLU A 889 -13.09 10.35 22.54
C GLU A 889 -11.96 10.31 23.58
N ASP A 890 -11.04 11.30 23.58
CA ASP A 890 -9.98 11.42 24.59
C ASP A 890 -10.54 11.53 26.01
N TYR A 891 -11.58 12.37 26.20
CA TYR A 891 -12.22 12.56 27.51
C TYR A 891 -13.09 11.37 27.91
N GLY A 892 -13.75 10.70 26.96
CA GLY A 892 -14.46 9.45 27.19
C GLY A 892 -13.51 8.36 27.69
N PHE A 893 -12.41 8.15 26.99
CA PHE A 893 -11.37 7.20 27.39
C PHE A 893 -10.78 7.52 28.76
N LEU A 894 -10.50 8.80 29.06
CA LEU A 894 -9.98 9.20 30.37
C LEU A 894 -10.99 8.95 31.51
N TYR A 895 -12.30 9.13 31.25
CA TYR A 895 -13.35 8.86 32.21
C TYR A 895 -13.59 7.35 32.42
N GLU A 896 -13.50 6.54 31.36
CA GLU A 896 -13.49 5.07 31.46
C GLU A 896 -12.28 4.57 32.26
N LEU A 897 -11.10 5.14 32.02
CA LEU A 897 -9.87 4.78 32.75
C LEU A 897 -9.95 5.15 34.25
N LEU A 898 -10.53 6.30 34.58
CA LEU A 898 -10.74 6.73 35.96
C LEU A 898 -11.85 5.94 36.67
N SER A 899 -12.95 5.63 35.99
CA SER A 899 -14.07 4.85 36.56
C SER A 899 -13.74 3.37 36.77
N LEU A 900 -12.79 2.81 36.00
CA LEU A 900 -12.22 1.48 36.27
C LEU A 900 -11.05 1.53 37.27
N GLY A 901 -10.21 2.56 37.22
CA GLY A 901 -9.00 2.65 38.04
C GLY A 901 -9.25 3.00 39.51
N LEU A 902 -10.20 3.90 39.81
CA LEU A 902 -10.47 4.33 41.18
C LEU A 902 -11.04 3.21 42.09
N PRO A 903 -12.02 2.39 41.66
CA PRO A 903 -12.47 1.24 42.44
C PRO A 903 -11.38 0.20 42.66
N LEU A 904 -10.51 -0.01 41.65
CA LEU A 904 -9.43 -0.99 41.70
C LEU A 904 -8.33 -0.57 42.68
N LEU A 905 -8.02 0.74 42.76
CA LEU A 905 -7.16 1.31 43.80
C LEU A 905 -7.77 1.21 45.20
N SER A 906 -9.09 1.37 45.33
CA SER A 906 -9.80 1.17 46.62
C SER A 906 -9.71 -0.28 47.09
N MET A 907 -9.98 -1.24 46.21
CA MET A 907 -9.85 -2.69 46.49
C MET A 907 -8.42 -3.08 46.86
N LEU A 908 -7.41 -2.53 46.17
CA LEU A 908 -6.00 -2.75 46.51
C LEU A 908 -5.63 -2.16 47.88
N HIS A 909 -6.23 -1.04 48.28
CA HIS A 909 -6.02 -0.45 49.60
C HIS A 909 -6.67 -1.29 50.72
N GLU A 910 -7.88 -1.82 50.50
CA GLU A 910 -8.52 -2.74 51.45
C GLU A 910 -7.76 -4.07 51.57
N LEU A 911 -7.28 -4.65 50.46
CA LEU A 911 -6.44 -5.86 50.48
C LEU A 911 -5.13 -5.63 51.24
N LEU A 912 -4.47 -4.48 51.05
CA LEU A 912 -3.29 -4.11 51.84
C LEU A 912 -3.63 -3.96 53.34
N GLY A 913 -4.79 -3.40 53.67
CA GLY A 913 -5.29 -3.33 55.04
C GLY A 913 -5.53 -4.70 55.68
N GLN A 914 -6.04 -5.68 54.93
CA GLN A 914 -6.25 -7.05 55.40
C GLN A 914 -4.92 -7.78 55.64
N ILE A 915 -3.96 -7.64 54.72
CA ILE A 915 -2.62 -8.26 54.84
C ILE A 915 -1.86 -7.73 56.08
N TYR A 916 -2.08 -6.47 56.47
CA TYR A 916 -1.48 -5.89 57.69
C TYR A 916 -2.20 -6.26 59.00
N MET A 917 -3.32 -6.98 58.94
CA MET A 917 -4.14 -7.35 60.09
C MET A 917 -4.13 -8.86 60.40
N GLU A 918 -3.37 -9.66 59.66
CA GLU A 918 -3.19 -11.10 59.94
C GLU A 918 -2.25 -11.30 61.15
N PRO A 919 -2.71 -11.88 62.28
CA PRO A 919 -1.86 -12.12 63.44
C PRO A 919 -0.99 -13.39 63.24
N GLU A 920 0.28 -13.34 63.67
CA GLU A 920 1.19 -14.49 63.56
C GLU A 920 0.66 -15.75 64.26
N PRO A 921 0.72 -16.94 63.62
CA PRO A 921 0.46 -18.21 64.29
C PRO A 921 1.59 -18.58 65.25
N GLN A 922 1.25 -18.88 66.52
CA GLN A 922 2.22 -19.40 67.49
C GLN A 922 2.70 -20.82 67.13
N PRO A 923 3.96 -21.17 67.46
CA PRO A 923 4.49 -22.51 67.20
C PRO A 923 3.96 -23.54 68.21
N GLN A 924 3.46 -24.68 67.72
CA GLN A 924 3.17 -25.85 68.54
C GLN A 924 3.88 -27.12 68.02
N SER A 925 4.07 -28.05 68.95
CA SER A 925 5.04 -29.16 68.95
C SER A 925 4.69 -30.37 68.07
N PRO A 926 5.66 -31.28 67.80
CA PRO A 926 5.53 -32.28 66.73
C PRO A 926 4.97 -33.65 67.16
N LEU A 927 4.51 -34.41 66.13
CA LEU A 927 4.26 -35.88 66.11
C LEU A 927 3.03 -36.37 66.91
N PRO A 928 2.43 -37.56 66.62
CA PRO A 928 3.06 -38.73 65.99
C PRO A 928 2.26 -39.49 64.89
N TRP A 929 2.76 -40.69 64.60
CA TRP A 929 2.64 -41.61 63.45
C TRP A 929 1.28 -42.25 63.08
N ALA A 930 1.21 -42.65 61.80
CA ALA A 930 0.62 -43.83 61.16
C ALA A 930 -0.77 -44.39 61.57
N GLN A 931 -1.64 -44.54 60.56
CA GLN A 931 -1.96 -45.85 59.96
C GLN A 931 -2.25 -45.72 58.46
#